data_AF-A0A422N2Z0-F1
#
_entry.id   AF-A0A422N2Z0-F1
#
_cell.length_a   1.000
_cell.length_b   1.000
_cell.length_c   1.000
_cell.angle_alpha   90.00
_cell.angle_beta   90.00
_cell.angle_gamma   90.00
#
_symmetry.space_group_name_H-M   'P 1'
#
loop_
_entity.id
_entity.type
_entity.pdbx_description
1 polymer ?
#
loop_
_entity_poly.entity_id
_entity_poly.type
_entity_poly.pdbx_seq_one_letter_code
_entity_poly.pdbx_strand_id
1 'polypeptide(L)'
;MLRRLAVGSSVLLHLRFDAAAGEVGRRPVRYKRLPNSMQPKPLEEKFTPFPLPKYDEDLGYGPVRLRNIPDIEKAKERQQQRGAALMEAALRDSEDAMDQTHLRLKEEGSMLASSSHDASSSLGATETGEDEDTLGGYTVSRHYPLSDRLECNRSLEDLLLQFVRRPHVEARCAALADMASTIAIRSDAELIRMFEEVSSPFAYDGRGLNFLVTTVKKFGRPYGVSNALVTAYVNLMNAATVTFLHEQPGRLSRCPALTIQLLHFMALIKVFEPNKWFTFSNHASSNRADYKHPRGVNQTTAFWGTGEEIFDAMVDLVRSDEHVGVPHLLELCTDEQLVDLLNGFSAVMPNGAPLGGVFNSIMEYFLQRVRSYAKRNLTAQDFATVERMYLTSVMADASSEELLQLLLADSSCPRGPNFFAALSRGQATALNEKTLDMLQKAIDVASANHDTAALLALLESGSETLLSMTNKDLAQDFAMRNHFDYHILRSFQHFALVADRLRTEQSSISARIPCSLRDVQAQLVAANTTKLHSMDAHTAASVTSIPHYVSPHPTCRFSRPLMTMLSQLEYLNSIDSVFLLHSSLMSTSTDQLVSAVRRLPSGKDSLIVSLSCLRELSVKAATSAKPKERETCERALEIIAYEVEKGRVVLLPFSEELRLHDAGTYCDEDLILWTIAAFFAREMPLVKVHTLMHSDCTARTPYRFLKGRHNLLVSSRSLYDKDAPLLSALYSKELRLVTRNVKLRTAVRDRKCTLYHYNPIRARFVYRRDKAMFDRYHTTARHLAPGFSRGALHHDWRGLGVYTPDHPQVPYRSLPWKSREVTLRAA
;
A
#
# COMPACT_ATOMS: atom_id res chain seq x y z
N MET A 1 88.85 -48.99 -50.63
CA MET A 1 88.06 -49.21 -51.86
C MET A 1 86.96 -48.15 -51.86
N LEU A 2 87.08 -46.97 -52.50
CA LEU A 2 87.02 -46.73 -53.96
C LEU A 2 85.90 -47.58 -54.59
N ARG A 3 84.78 -47.11 -55.18
CA ARG A 3 84.31 -45.82 -55.78
C ARG A 3 82.76 -45.80 -55.69
N ARG A 4 82.04 -44.68 -55.43
CA ARG A 4 81.59 -43.61 -56.39
C ARG A 4 80.91 -44.21 -57.65
N LEU A 5 79.73 -43.86 -58.17
CA LEU A 5 78.87 -42.66 -58.24
C LEU A 5 77.49 -43.15 -58.83
N ALA A 6 76.31 -42.77 -58.34
CA ALA A 6 75.46 -41.63 -58.71
C ALA A 6 74.34 -41.91 -59.75
N VAL A 7 73.23 -41.18 -59.53
CA VAL A 7 72.14 -40.77 -60.45
C VAL A 7 70.91 -41.69 -60.57
N GLY A 8 69.73 -41.08 -60.33
CA GLY A 8 68.58 -41.29 -61.20
C GLY A 8 67.27 -41.71 -60.55
N SER A 9 66.20 -41.05 -60.99
CA SER A 9 64.78 -41.33 -60.74
C SER A 9 64.34 -42.70 -61.28
N SER A 10 64.74 -43.78 -60.62
CA SER A 10 64.15 -45.13 -60.78
C SER A 10 64.80 -46.11 -59.80
N VAL A 11 64.31 -46.16 -58.56
CA VAL A 11 64.61 -47.27 -57.65
C VAL A 11 63.36 -48.16 -57.58
N LEU A 12 63.39 -49.24 -58.34
CA LEU A 12 62.42 -50.33 -58.28
C LEU A 12 62.65 -51.13 -56.99
N LEU A 13 61.80 -50.92 -55.98
CA LEU A 13 61.69 -51.85 -54.85
C LEU A 13 61.06 -53.15 -55.35
N HIS A 14 61.87 -54.18 -55.56
CA HIS A 14 61.39 -55.55 -55.75
C HIS A 14 60.75 -56.04 -54.43
N LEU A 15 59.44 -55.85 -54.27
CA LEU A 15 58.65 -56.65 -53.35
C LEU A 15 58.67 -58.09 -53.90
N ARG A 16 59.13 -59.07 -53.11
CA ARG A 16 59.51 -60.43 -53.54
C ARG A 16 58.45 -61.27 -54.28
N PHE A 17 57.24 -60.77 -54.53
CA PHE A 17 56.23 -61.44 -55.36
C PHE A 17 55.40 -60.41 -56.15
N ASP A 18 55.49 -60.48 -57.48
CA ASP A 18 54.66 -59.74 -58.42
C ASP A 18 53.22 -60.29 -58.41
N ALA A 19 52.36 -59.71 -57.60
CA ALA A 19 50.91 -59.80 -57.79
C ALA A 19 50.45 -58.68 -58.75
N ALA A 20 50.92 -58.74 -60.00
CA ALA A 20 50.59 -57.80 -61.06
C ALA A 20 49.86 -58.54 -62.20
N ALA A 21 48.56 -58.77 -62.03
CA ALA A 21 47.67 -59.19 -63.11
C ALA A 21 46.29 -58.51 -62.94
N GLY A 22 45.96 -57.60 -63.87
CA GLY A 22 44.60 -57.12 -64.14
C GLY A 22 44.08 -55.98 -63.26
N GLU A 23 43.72 -54.86 -63.90
CA GLU A 23 43.17 -53.61 -63.33
C GLU A 23 41.79 -53.73 -62.64
N VAL A 24 41.37 -54.91 -62.18
CA VAL A 24 40.10 -55.11 -61.45
C VAL A 24 40.29 -55.72 -60.04
N GLY A 25 41.54 -55.96 -59.61
CA GLY A 25 41.85 -56.71 -58.38
C GLY A 25 42.42 -55.93 -57.18
N ARG A 26 42.51 -54.59 -57.18
CA ARG A 26 43.08 -53.82 -56.05
C ARG A 26 42.02 -53.36 -55.05
N ARG A 27 41.65 -54.21 -54.09
CA ARG A 27 41.32 -53.69 -52.75
C ARG A 27 42.48 -54.06 -51.82
N PRO A 28 43.29 -53.09 -51.36
CA PRO A 28 44.34 -53.36 -50.39
C PRO A 28 43.72 -53.90 -49.11
N VAL A 29 44.45 -54.72 -48.36
CA VAL A 29 44.08 -55.12 -46.99
C VAL A 29 43.71 -53.84 -46.22
N ARG A 30 42.44 -53.71 -45.82
CA ARG A 30 41.95 -52.57 -45.03
C ARG A 30 41.86 -53.00 -43.58
N TYR A 31 42.48 -52.25 -42.68
CA TYR A 31 42.28 -52.43 -41.25
C TYR A 31 40.90 -51.92 -40.85
N LYS A 32 40.24 -52.58 -39.89
CA LYS A 32 39.04 -52.03 -39.27
C LYS A 32 39.38 -50.68 -38.65
N ARG A 33 38.49 -49.68 -38.77
CA ARG A 33 38.68 -48.36 -38.16
C ARG A 33 38.74 -48.53 -36.65
N LEU A 34 39.94 -48.46 -36.10
CA LEU A 34 40.18 -48.58 -34.66
C LEU A 34 39.60 -47.35 -33.95
N PRO A 35 38.91 -47.52 -32.80
CA PRO A 35 38.50 -46.39 -31.95
C PRO A 35 39.71 -45.56 -31.52
N ASN A 36 39.49 -44.28 -31.20
CA ASN A 36 40.55 -43.38 -30.73
C ASN A 36 41.28 -43.89 -29.47
N SER A 37 40.70 -44.83 -28.72
CA SER A 37 41.34 -45.50 -27.58
C SER A 37 42.39 -46.55 -27.97
N MET A 38 42.30 -47.13 -29.18
CA MET A 38 43.20 -48.17 -29.68
C MET A 38 44.24 -47.65 -30.68
N GLN A 39 44.07 -46.42 -31.17
CA GLN A 39 45.05 -45.76 -32.03
C GLN A 39 46.22 -45.23 -31.17
N PRO A 40 47.47 -45.33 -31.65
CA PRO A 40 48.62 -44.76 -30.95
C PRO A 40 48.41 -43.25 -30.76
N LYS A 41 48.67 -42.75 -29.56
CA LYS A 41 48.61 -41.32 -29.27
C LYS A 41 49.92 -40.65 -29.72
N PRO A 42 49.86 -39.49 -30.38
CA PRO A 42 51.06 -38.71 -30.63
C PRO A 42 51.67 -38.32 -29.28
N LEU A 43 52.98 -38.54 -29.13
CA LEU A 43 53.72 -38.15 -27.93
C LEU A 43 54.46 -36.85 -28.20
N GLU A 44 54.49 -35.96 -27.21
CA GLU A 44 55.27 -34.72 -27.27
C GLU A 44 56.78 -35.01 -27.41
N GLU A 45 57.52 -34.05 -27.96
CA GLU A 45 58.95 -34.19 -28.28
C GLU A 45 59.79 -34.54 -27.04
N LYS A 46 59.50 -33.86 -25.94
CA LYS A 46 60.19 -34.01 -24.65
C LYS A 46 59.47 -34.98 -23.70
N PHE A 47 58.63 -35.87 -24.24
CA PHE A 47 57.87 -36.83 -23.44
C PHE A 47 58.75 -37.94 -22.86
N THR A 48 58.69 -38.10 -21.54
CA THR A 48 59.24 -39.24 -20.79
C THR A 48 58.13 -40.02 -20.10
N PRO A 49 58.12 -41.36 -20.16
CA PRO A 49 57.11 -42.17 -19.48
C PRO A 49 57.35 -42.19 -17.96
N PHE A 50 56.28 -42.36 -17.18
CA PHE A 50 56.39 -42.60 -15.73
C PHE A 50 57.24 -43.86 -15.46
N PRO A 51 58.19 -43.84 -14.51
CA PRO A 51 58.38 -42.86 -13.43
C PRO A 51 59.41 -41.76 -13.71
N LEU A 52 59.83 -41.54 -14.96
CA LEU A 52 60.84 -40.52 -15.27
C LEU A 52 60.29 -39.10 -15.04
N PRO A 53 61.14 -38.15 -14.60
CA PRO A 53 60.74 -36.75 -14.48
C PRO A 53 60.38 -36.18 -15.85
N LYS A 54 59.53 -35.15 -15.86
CA LYS A 54 59.30 -34.34 -17.05
C LYS A 54 60.56 -33.55 -17.40
N TYR A 55 60.70 -33.20 -18.68
CA TYR A 55 61.76 -32.31 -19.12
C TYR A 55 61.48 -30.88 -18.63
N ASP A 56 62.55 -30.21 -18.19
CA ASP A 56 62.60 -28.78 -17.90
C ASP A 56 63.95 -28.20 -18.39
N GLU A 57 64.03 -26.90 -18.69
CA GLU A 57 65.27 -26.31 -19.21
C GLU A 57 66.38 -26.23 -18.15
N ASP A 58 66.02 -26.12 -16.86
CA ASP A 58 67.00 -25.98 -15.77
C ASP A 58 67.72 -27.29 -15.45
N LEU A 59 67.02 -28.42 -15.53
CA LEU A 59 67.53 -29.75 -15.13
C LEU A 59 67.51 -30.77 -16.28
N GLY A 60 67.16 -30.35 -17.50
CA GLY A 60 66.95 -31.24 -18.63
C GLY A 60 65.89 -32.29 -18.32
N TYR A 61 66.25 -33.58 -18.31
CA TYR A 61 65.34 -34.68 -17.98
C TYR A 61 65.16 -34.94 -16.47
N GLY A 62 65.50 -33.95 -15.62
CA GLY A 62 65.34 -34.00 -14.18
C GLY A 62 66.32 -34.94 -13.45
N PRO A 63 66.28 -34.99 -12.11
CA PRO A 63 67.20 -35.80 -11.33
C PRO A 63 66.82 -37.28 -11.41
N VAL A 64 67.61 -38.06 -12.16
CA VAL A 64 67.47 -39.52 -12.25
C VAL A 64 68.65 -40.22 -11.59
N ARG A 65 68.37 -41.24 -10.77
CA ARG A 65 69.40 -42.04 -10.09
C ARG A 65 70.08 -43.07 -11.01
N LEU A 66 69.49 -43.33 -12.18
CA LEU A 66 69.93 -44.32 -13.16
C LEU A 66 70.67 -43.64 -14.32
N ARG A 67 71.65 -44.33 -14.92
CA ARG A 67 72.37 -43.89 -16.14
C ARG A 67 71.98 -44.77 -17.33
N ASN A 68 72.14 -44.24 -18.54
CA ASN A 68 71.85 -44.91 -19.82
C ASN A 68 70.37 -45.33 -19.98
N ILE A 69 69.45 -44.44 -19.60
CA ILE A 69 68.02 -44.69 -19.70
C ILE A 69 67.59 -44.57 -21.17
N PRO A 70 67.14 -45.66 -21.82
CA PRO A 70 66.84 -45.65 -23.26
C PRO A 70 65.67 -44.72 -23.61
N ASP A 71 64.72 -44.51 -22.71
CA ASP A 71 63.58 -43.62 -22.94
C ASP A 71 63.98 -42.13 -22.97
N ILE A 72 65.04 -41.74 -22.25
CA ILE A 72 65.61 -40.39 -22.32
C ILE A 72 66.31 -40.20 -23.67
N GLU A 73 67.07 -41.19 -24.14
CA GLU A 73 67.71 -41.12 -25.46
C GLU A 73 66.68 -41.11 -26.59
N LYS A 74 65.59 -41.89 -26.49
CA LYS A 74 64.46 -41.83 -27.44
C LYS A 74 63.71 -40.49 -27.42
N ALA A 75 63.67 -39.79 -26.29
CA ALA A 75 63.12 -38.43 -26.21
C ALA A 75 64.05 -37.42 -26.91
N LYS A 76 65.37 -37.53 -26.71
CA LYS A 76 66.37 -36.73 -27.44
C LYS A 76 66.34 -36.98 -28.95
N GLU A 77 66.24 -38.23 -29.38
CA GLU A 77 66.12 -38.59 -30.80
C GLU A 77 64.86 -37.99 -31.42
N ARG A 78 63.70 -38.05 -30.72
CA ARG A 78 62.46 -37.40 -31.20
C ARG A 78 62.59 -35.88 -31.30
N GLN A 79 63.24 -35.26 -30.32
CA GLN A 79 63.51 -33.81 -30.35
C GLN A 79 64.44 -33.44 -31.52
N GLN A 80 65.47 -34.24 -31.80
CA GLN A 80 66.40 -34.02 -32.91
C GLN A 80 65.74 -34.24 -34.28
N GLN A 81 64.96 -35.32 -34.44
CA GLN A 81 64.27 -35.64 -35.69
C GLN A 81 63.25 -34.58 -36.07
N ARG A 82 62.55 -34.00 -35.09
CA ARG A 82 61.60 -32.91 -35.36
C ARG A 82 62.29 -31.56 -35.58
N GLY A 83 63.43 -31.30 -34.94
CA GLY A 83 64.29 -30.17 -35.30
C GLY A 83 64.74 -30.25 -36.76
N ALA A 84 65.13 -31.44 -37.22
CA ALA A 84 65.46 -31.69 -38.62
C ALA A 84 64.23 -31.58 -39.55
N ALA A 85 63.08 -32.12 -39.16
CA ALA A 85 61.85 -32.03 -39.95
C ALA A 85 61.28 -30.60 -40.04
N LEU A 86 61.41 -29.80 -38.98
CA LEU A 86 61.04 -28.38 -38.99
C LEU A 86 62.03 -27.54 -39.81
N MET A 87 63.32 -27.90 -39.79
CA MET A 87 64.32 -27.28 -40.67
C MET A 87 64.08 -27.64 -42.14
N GLU A 88 63.76 -28.90 -42.46
CA GLU A 88 63.37 -29.31 -43.82
C GLU A 88 62.06 -28.66 -44.27
N ALA A 89 61.07 -28.52 -43.38
CA ALA A 89 59.83 -27.80 -43.67
C ALA A 89 60.09 -26.30 -43.92
N ALA A 90 60.91 -25.65 -43.10
CA ALA A 90 61.28 -24.24 -43.30
C ALA A 90 62.13 -24.00 -44.56
N LEU A 91 62.95 -24.98 -44.98
CA LEU A 91 63.68 -24.97 -46.24
C LEU A 91 62.73 -25.13 -47.44
N ARG A 92 61.73 -26.03 -47.35
CA ARG A 92 60.68 -26.17 -48.37
C ARG A 92 59.78 -24.93 -48.46
N ASP A 93 59.41 -24.34 -47.32
CA ASP A 93 58.64 -23.10 -47.28
C ASP A 93 59.44 -21.90 -47.81
N SER A 94 60.79 -21.92 -47.74
CA SER A 94 61.67 -20.92 -48.37
C SER A 94 61.86 -21.16 -49.88
N GLU A 95 61.84 -22.41 -50.35
CA GLU A 95 61.85 -22.77 -51.78
C GLU A 95 60.51 -22.41 -52.45
N ASP A 96 59.37 -22.66 -51.78
CA ASP A 96 58.03 -22.29 -52.25
C ASP A 96 57.79 -20.76 -52.21
N ALA A 97 58.48 -20.01 -51.35
CA ALA A 97 58.45 -18.55 -51.31
C ALA A 97 59.31 -17.88 -52.40
N MET A 98 60.31 -18.56 -52.96
CA MET A 98 61.07 -18.07 -54.13
C MET A 98 60.33 -18.32 -55.46
N ASP A 99 59.57 -19.42 -55.59
CA ASP A 99 58.81 -19.74 -56.81
C ASP A 99 57.47 -18.98 -56.94
N GLN A 100 56.97 -18.34 -55.88
CA GLN A 100 55.74 -17.54 -55.91
C GLN A 100 55.89 -16.07 -56.37
N THR A 101 57.10 -15.62 -56.75
CA THR A 101 57.31 -14.25 -57.26
C THR A 101 57.06 -14.07 -58.77
N HIS A 102 56.74 -15.13 -59.53
CA HIS A 102 56.65 -15.06 -61.00
C HIS A 102 55.25 -15.31 -61.63
N LEU A 103 54.18 -15.52 -60.85
CA LEU A 103 52.81 -15.73 -61.38
C LEU A 103 51.74 -14.89 -60.65
N ARG A 104 52.08 -13.65 -60.31
CA ARG A 104 51.10 -12.62 -59.93
C ARG A 104 50.70 -11.84 -61.19
N LEU A 105 49.68 -12.29 -61.93
CA LEU A 105 48.83 -11.52 -62.85
C LEU A 105 47.88 -12.46 -63.62
N LYS A 106 46.66 -12.68 -63.09
CA LYS A 106 45.38 -12.64 -63.84
C LYS A 106 44.19 -13.09 -62.98
N GLU A 107 43.22 -12.17 -62.90
CA GLU A 107 41.75 -12.33 -62.83
C GLU A 107 41.17 -13.17 -61.67
N GLU A 108 40.56 -12.56 -60.65
CA GLU A 108 39.18 -11.99 -60.63
C GLU A 108 38.08 -12.99 -61.00
N GLY A 109 37.15 -13.22 -60.07
CA GLY A 109 35.83 -13.77 -60.40
C GLY A 109 35.24 -14.72 -59.36
N SER A 110 34.46 -14.15 -58.43
CA SER A 110 33.14 -14.64 -57.97
C SER A 110 32.85 -16.14 -58.02
N MET A 111 32.53 -16.76 -56.88
CA MET A 111 31.26 -17.47 -56.67
C MET A 111 30.97 -17.68 -55.18
N LEU A 112 29.94 -16.96 -54.72
CA LEU A 112 29.08 -17.32 -53.60
C LEU A 112 28.33 -18.62 -53.93
N ALA A 113 28.34 -19.58 -52.99
CA ALA A 113 27.28 -20.56 -52.70
C ALA A 113 27.84 -21.50 -51.61
N SER A 114 27.13 -21.95 -50.59
CA SER A 114 25.73 -21.80 -50.23
C SER A 114 25.64 -22.41 -48.82
N SER A 115 25.40 -21.58 -47.80
CA SER A 115 24.95 -22.09 -46.50
C SER A 115 23.58 -22.73 -46.70
N SER A 116 23.49 -24.02 -46.45
CA SER A 116 22.23 -24.75 -46.37
C SER A 116 21.37 -24.14 -45.26
N HIS A 117 20.49 -23.20 -45.64
CA HIS A 117 19.30 -22.89 -44.89
C HIS A 117 18.44 -24.15 -44.90
N ASP A 118 18.45 -24.91 -43.81
CA ASP A 118 17.34 -25.81 -43.50
C ASP A 118 16.11 -24.92 -43.32
N ALA A 119 15.31 -24.82 -44.38
CA ALA A 119 13.98 -24.27 -44.34
C ALA A 119 13.16 -25.15 -43.40
N SER A 120 12.86 -24.64 -42.20
CA SER A 120 11.92 -25.25 -41.28
C SER A 120 10.55 -25.31 -41.95
N SER A 121 10.25 -26.43 -42.59
CA SER A 121 8.90 -26.73 -43.07
C SER A 121 7.97 -26.72 -41.85
N SER A 122 7.05 -25.76 -41.78
CA SER A 122 6.06 -25.66 -40.72
C SER A 122 5.20 -26.92 -40.70
N LEU A 123 5.50 -27.85 -39.80
CA LEU A 123 4.70 -29.03 -39.49
C LEU A 123 3.47 -28.60 -38.71
N GLY A 124 2.50 -28.03 -39.43
CA GLY A 124 1.23 -27.53 -38.89
C GLY A 124 0.77 -26.35 -39.72
N ALA A 125 -0.38 -26.49 -40.39
CA ALA A 125 -1.05 -25.33 -40.97
C ALA A 125 -1.44 -24.40 -39.81
N THR A 126 -0.76 -23.27 -39.66
CA THR A 126 -1.12 -22.24 -38.69
C THR A 126 -2.46 -21.66 -39.13
N GLU A 127 -3.52 -21.93 -38.35
CA GLU A 127 -4.81 -21.26 -38.50
C GLU A 127 -4.58 -19.74 -38.38
N THR A 128 -5.01 -18.97 -39.37
CA THR A 128 -4.91 -17.51 -39.39
C THR A 128 -5.88 -16.93 -38.36
N GLY A 129 -5.42 -16.74 -37.12
CA GLY A 129 -6.13 -15.92 -36.13
C GLY A 129 -6.09 -14.44 -36.52
N GLU A 130 -7.15 -13.70 -36.20
CA GLU A 130 -7.16 -12.23 -36.31
C GLU A 130 -6.05 -11.63 -35.43
N ASP A 131 -5.43 -10.52 -35.82
CA ASP A 131 -4.26 -9.93 -35.10
C ASP A 131 -4.54 -9.68 -33.60
N GLU A 132 -5.80 -9.40 -33.23
CA GLU A 132 -6.24 -9.21 -31.83
C GLU A 132 -6.27 -10.51 -30.98
N ASP A 133 -6.27 -11.69 -31.62
CA ASP A 133 -6.34 -13.00 -30.95
C ASP A 133 -4.96 -13.63 -30.71
N THR A 134 -3.87 -12.94 -31.09
CA THR A 134 -2.49 -13.43 -30.90
C THR A 134 -2.01 -13.27 -29.45
N LEU A 135 -1.35 -14.29 -28.89
CA LEU A 135 -0.75 -14.27 -27.54
C LEU A 135 0.59 -13.49 -27.51
N GLY A 136 0.60 -12.27 -28.05
CA GLY A 136 1.76 -11.38 -28.07
C GLY A 136 2.22 -10.93 -26.68
N GLY A 137 3.48 -10.50 -26.57
CA GLY A 137 4.04 -9.90 -25.34
C GLY A 137 4.88 -10.83 -24.46
N TYR A 138 5.13 -12.08 -24.87
CA TYR A 138 5.98 -13.02 -24.14
C TYR A 138 7.01 -13.68 -25.06
N THR A 139 8.16 -14.06 -24.51
CA THR A 139 9.21 -14.81 -25.21
C THR A 139 9.69 -15.98 -24.38
N VAL A 140 9.94 -17.12 -25.02
CA VAL A 140 10.57 -18.27 -24.34
C VAL A 140 12.06 -17.98 -24.13
N SER A 141 12.63 -18.53 -23.06
CA SER A 141 14.05 -18.42 -22.74
C SER A 141 14.94 -18.74 -23.94
N ARG A 142 16.04 -18.00 -24.05
CA ARG A 142 17.10 -18.24 -25.05
C ARG A 142 17.71 -19.65 -24.97
N HIS A 143 17.54 -20.33 -23.85
CA HIS A 143 18.05 -21.68 -23.61
C HIS A 143 17.05 -22.79 -23.97
N TYR A 144 15.94 -22.49 -24.63
CA TYR A 144 15.08 -23.52 -25.23
C TYR A 144 15.90 -24.40 -26.18
N PRO A 145 15.86 -25.74 -26.10
CA PRO A 145 14.87 -26.59 -25.39
C PRO A 145 15.15 -26.97 -23.92
N LEU A 146 16.27 -26.54 -23.32
CA LEU A 146 16.67 -26.95 -21.97
C LEU A 146 15.87 -26.23 -20.86
N SER A 147 15.42 -25.01 -21.13
CA SER A 147 14.53 -24.26 -20.25
C SER A 147 13.38 -23.69 -21.08
N ASP A 148 12.16 -23.99 -20.64
CA ASP A 148 10.91 -23.52 -21.21
C ASP A 148 10.36 -22.29 -20.45
N ARG A 149 11.21 -21.59 -19.69
CA ARG A 149 10.81 -20.39 -18.96
C ARG A 149 10.24 -19.35 -19.91
N LEU A 150 9.08 -18.80 -19.58
CA LEU A 150 8.45 -17.71 -20.30
C LEU A 150 8.80 -16.36 -19.65
N GLU A 151 9.27 -15.42 -20.45
CA GLU A 151 9.64 -14.06 -20.06
C GLU A 151 8.62 -13.06 -20.64
N CYS A 152 8.24 -12.06 -19.85
CA CYS A 152 7.28 -11.03 -20.25
C CYS A 152 8.02 -9.81 -20.82
N ASN A 153 7.61 -9.37 -22.02
CA ASN A 153 8.16 -8.19 -22.71
C ASN A 153 7.12 -7.08 -22.86
N ARG A 154 6.05 -7.11 -22.05
CA ARG A 154 4.97 -6.13 -22.11
C ARG A 154 5.42 -4.78 -21.54
N SER A 155 4.95 -3.69 -22.16
CA SER A 155 5.18 -2.33 -21.68
C SER A 155 4.59 -2.13 -20.28
N LEU A 156 5.10 -1.14 -19.52
CA LEU A 156 4.52 -0.84 -18.21
C LEU A 156 3.07 -0.35 -18.36
N GLU A 157 2.84 0.51 -19.36
CA GLU A 157 1.56 1.10 -19.67
C GLU A 157 0.50 0.02 -19.90
N ASP A 158 0.82 -1.04 -20.64
CA ASP A 158 -0.10 -2.17 -20.86
C ASP A 158 -0.41 -2.96 -19.58
N LEU A 159 0.59 -3.12 -18.70
CA LEU A 159 0.43 -3.82 -17.42
C LEU A 159 -0.42 -3.01 -16.44
N LEU A 160 -0.20 -1.70 -16.35
CA LEU A 160 -0.99 -0.79 -15.54
C LEU A 160 -2.42 -0.69 -16.07
N LEU A 161 -2.59 -0.61 -17.39
CA LEU A 161 -3.91 -0.62 -18.04
C LEU A 161 -4.68 -1.89 -17.70
N GLN A 162 -4.02 -3.06 -17.74
CA GLN A 162 -4.61 -4.32 -17.29
C GLN A 162 -5.00 -4.28 -15.81
N PHE A 163 -4.11 -3.81 -14.94
CA PHE A 163 -4.31 -3.77 -13.49
C PHE A 163 -5.52 -2.91 -13.09
N VAL A 164 -5.69 -1.77 -13.76
CA VAL A 164 -6.78 -0.81 -13.53
C VAL A 164 -8.08 -1.27 -14.20
N ARG A 165 -8.07 -1.59 -15.50
CA ARG A 165 -9.29 -1.93 -16.26
C ARG A 165 -9.86 -3.30 -15.93
N ARG A 166 -9.03 -4.26 -15.49
CA ARG A 166 -9.47 -5.62 -15.09
C ARG A 166 -9.26 -5.81 -13.59
N PRO A 167 -10.14 -5.29 -12.71
CA PRO A 167 -9.98 -5.38 -11.25
C PRO A 167 -10.23 -6.79 -10.67
N HIS A 168 -10.20 -7.83 -11.51
CA HIS A 168 -10.32 -9.21 -11.07
C HIS A 168 -9.04 -9.66 -10.37
N VAL A 169 -9.19 -10.56 -9.41
CA VAL A 169 -8.07 -11.07 -8.60
C VAL A 169 -7.02 -11.69 -9.52
N GLU A 170 -7.44 -12.54 -10.45
CA GLU A 170 -6.55 -13.25 -11.38
C GLU A 170 -5.79 -12.29 -12.31
N ALA A 171 -6.49 -11.32 -12.90
CA ALA A 171 -5.88 -10.33 -13.80
C ALA A 171 -4.89 -9.41 -13.08
N ARG A 172 -5.20 -9.00 -11.85
CA ARG A 172 -4.28 -8.21 -11.01
C ARG A 172 -3.07 -9.04 -10.55
N CYS A 173 -3.27 -10.29 -10.15
CA CYS A 173 -2.16 -11.18 -9.82
C CYS A 173 -1.22 -11.39 -11.00
N ALA A 174 -1.76 -11.59 -12.21
CA ALA A 174 -0.95 -11.75 -13.42
C ALA A 174 -0.18 -10.47 -13.76
N ALA A 175 -0.83 -9.29 -13.70
CA ALA A 175 -0.15 -8.01 -13.92
C ALA A 175 0.96 -7.77 -12.89
N LEU A 176 0.71 -8.06 -11.60
CA LEU A 176 1.73 -7.95 -10.55
C LEU A 176 2.90 -8.92 -10.77
N ALA A 177 2.64 -10.15 -11.23
CA ALA A 177 3.68 -11.12 -11.54
C ALA A 177 4.52 -10.71 -12.75
N ASP A 178 3.89 -10.16 -13.80
CA ASP A 178 4.56 -9.60 -14.97
C ASP A 178 5.42 -8.39 -14.59
N MET A 179 4.88 -7.47 -13.76
CA MET A 179 5.61 -6.30 -13.25
C MET A 179 6.79 -6.72 -12.37
N ALA A 180 6.61 -7.69 -11.48
CA ALA A 180 7.69 -8.24 -10.66
C ALA A 180 8.80 -8.88 -11.52
N SER A 181 8.43 -9.58 -12.59
CA SER A 181 9.40 -10.22 -13.50
C SER A 181 10.17 -9.22 -14.37
N THR A 182 9.63 -8.03 -14.60
CA THR A 182 10.21 -7.00 -15.47
C THR A 182 10.86 -5.86 -14.70
N ILE A 183 10.89 -5.91 -13.36
CA ILE A 183 11.37 -4.82 -12.51
C ILE A 183 12.84 -4.44 -12.81
N ALA A 184 13.68 -5.44 -13.09
CA ALA A 184 15.11 -5.28 -13.35
C ALA A 184 15.44 -4.47 -14.62
N ILE A 185 14.55 -4.52 -15.62
CA ILE A 185 14.77 -3.88 -16.93
C ILE A 185 14.07 -2.52 -17.06
N ARG A 186 13.30 -2.10 -16.06
CA ARG A 186 12.52 -0.85 -16.08
C ARG A 186 13.32 0.34 -15.56
N SER A 187 13.05 1.50 -16.15
CA SER A 187 13.62 2.79 -15.73
C SER A 187 13.06 3.29 -14.40
N ASP A 188 13.76 4.21 -13.73
CA ASP A 188 13.32 4.74 -12.42
C ASP A 188 11.94 5.42 -12.50
N ALA A 189 11.67 6.18 -13.56
CA ALA A 189 10.38 6.85 -13.77
C ALA A 189 9.24 5.85 -14.01
N GLU A 190 9.51 4.73 -14.69
CA GLU A 190 8.56 3.63 -14.81
C GLU A 190 8.29 2.97 -13.46
N LEU A 191 9.31 2.72 -12.65
CA LEU A 191 9.14 2.09 -11.34
C LEU A 191 8.36 2.98 -10.37
N ILE A 192 8.57 4.30 -10.40
CA ILE A 192 7.79 5.25 -9.60
C ILE A 192 6.30 5.16 -9.98
N ARG A 193 5.97 5.26 -11.27
CA ARG A 193 4.59 5.13 -11.78
C ARG A 193 3.99 3.77 -11.45
N MET A 194 4.79 2.70 -11.53
CA MET A 194 4.38 1.35 -11.18
C MET A 194 3.93 1.27 -9.71
N PHE A 195 4.77 1.74 -8.78
CA PHE A 195 4.46 1.68 -7.34
C PHE A 195 3.31 2.61 -6.97
N GLU A 196 3.17 3.77 -7.62
CA GLU A 196 2.04 4.68 -7.43
C GLU A 196 0.69 4.01 -7.79
N GLU A 197 0.58 3.44 -8.98
CA GLU A 197 -0.66 2.80 -9.44
C GLU A 197 -0.97 1.51 -8.67
N VAL A 198 0.05 0.72 -8.33
CA VAL A 198 -0.09 -0.50 -7.52
C VAL A 198 -0.49 -0.20 -6.08
N SER A 199 -0.26 1.04 -5.61
CA SER A 199 -0.65 1.56 -4.29
C SER A 199 -2.12 2.01 -4.22
N SER A 200 -2.76 2.31 -5.35
CA SER A 200 -4.13 2.83 -5.43
C SER A 200 -5.21 2.06 -4.65
N PRO A 201 -5.19 0.72 -4.48
CA PRO A 201 -6.27 0.02 -3.77
C PRO A 201 -6.12 0.05 -2.24
N PHE A 202 -5.05 0.62 -1.71
CA PHE A 202 -4.80 0.67 -0.27
C PHE A 202 -5.21 2.02 0.32
N ALA A 203 -5.64 1.98 1.58
CA ALA A 203 -5.95 3.17 2.36
C ALA A 203 -4.94 3.29 3.51
N TYR A 204 -4.61 4.52 3.92
CA TYR A 204 -3.68 4.78 5.02
C TYR A 204 -4.13 4.14 6.35
N ASP A 205 -5.42 4.29 6.69
CA ASP A 205 -6.10 3.63 7.84
C ASP A 205 -6.45 2.14 7.57
N GLY A 206 -6.08 1.62 6.41
CA GLY A 206 -6.29 0.23 6.04
C GLY A 206 -5.41 -0.76 6.80
N ARG A 207 -5.52 -2.05 6.49
CA ARG A 207 -4.68 -3.12 7.08
C ARG A 207 -3.52 -3.55 6.19
N GLY A 208 -3.19 -2.78 5.14
CA GLY A 208 -2.24 -3.21 4.11
C GLY A 208 -2.79 -4.35 3.27
N LEU A 209 -2.06 -5.47 3.16
CA LEU A 209 -2.41 -6.63 2.32
C LEU A 209 -3.56 -7.51 2.86
N ASN A 210 -4.63 -6.92 3.40
CA ASN A 210 -5.78 -7.66 3.94
C ASN A 210 -6.76 -8.11 2.86
N PHE A 211 -6.44 -9.22 2.17
CA PHE A 211 -7.28 -9.79 1.10
C PHE A 211 -8.02 -11.06 1.53
N LEU A 212 -8.60 -11.05 2.73
CA LEU A 212 -9.31 -12.20 3.30
C LEU A 212 -10.65 -12.44 2.58
N VAL A 213 -10.76 -13.59 1.92
CA VAL A 213 -11.95 -13.96 1.12
C VAL A 213 -12.71 -15.15 1.68
N THR A 214 -12.00 -16.09 2.31
CA THR A 214 -12.62 -17.31 2.84
C THR A 214 -12.53 -17.33 4.34
N THR A 215 -13.67 -17.54 5.01
CA THR A 215 -13.72 -17.78 6.46
C THR A 215 -13.89 -19.26 6.73
N VAL A 216 -12.96 -19.87 7.44
CA VAL A 216 -13.00 -21.30 7.80
C VAL A 216 -13.38 -21.46 9.27
N LYS A 217 -14.45 -22.22 9.54
CA LYS A 217 -14.94 -22.57 10.87
C LYS A 217 -14.79 -24.06 11.13
N LYS A 218 -13.55 -24.56 11.00
CA LYS A 218 -13.21 -25.97 11.28
C LYS A 218 -13.07 -26.22 12.80
N PHE A 219 -12.57 -25.23 13.53
CA PHE A 219 -12.38 -25.25 14.97
C PHE A 219 -13.32 -24.25 15.65
N GLY A 220 -13.24 -24.10 16.98
CA GLY A 220 -14.11 -23.20 17.74
C GLY A 220 -14.07 -21.74 17.25
N ARG A 221 -12.87 -21.16 17.06
CA ARG A 221 -12.72 -19.81 16.50
C ARG A 221 -12.49 -19.86 14.97
N PRO A 222 -13.13 -18.98 14.18
CA PRO A 222 -12.88 -18.89 12.75
C PRO A 222 -11.48 -18.36 12.45
N TYR A 223 -10.93 -18.70 11.28
CA TYR A 223 -9.78 -18.03 10.70
C TYR A 223 -10.05 -17.63 9.25
N GLY A 224 -9.46 -16.50 8.82
CA GLY A 224 -9.51 -16.03 7.44
C GLY A 224 -8.40 -16.64 6.59
N VAL A 225 -8.70 -16.88 5.32
CA VAL A 225 -7.74 -17.27 4.29
C VAL A 225 -7.79 -16.22 3.18
N SER A 226 -6.62 -15.70 2.84
CA SER A 226 -6.43 -14.69 1.79
C SER A 226 -6.53 -15.30 0.39
N ASN A 227 -6.75 -14.45 -0.61
CA ASN A 227 -6.58 -14.81 -2.02
C ASN A 227 -5.10 -14.68 -2.45
N ALA A 228 -4.83 -14.91 -3.74
CA ALA A 228 -3.49 -14.87 -4.31
C ALA A 228 -2.84 -13.47 -4.41
N LEU A 229 -3.56 -12.38 -4.10
CA LEU A 229 -2.98 -11.03 -4.15
C LEU A 229 -1.89 -10.87 -3.10
N VAL A 230 -2.08 -11.41 -1.89
CA VAL A 230 -1.05 -11.34 -0.83
C VAL A 230 0.27 -11.88 -1.35
N THR A 231 0.26 -13.07 -1.96
CA THR A 231 1.46 -13.68 -2.53
C THR A 231 2.02 -12.91 -3.72
N ALA A 232 1.17 -12.31 -4.56
CA ALA A 232 1.63 -11.50 -5.69
C ALA A 232 2.37 -10.23 -5.23
N TYR A 233 1.85 -9.53 -4.23
CA TYR A 233 2.49 -8.36 -3.62
C TYR A 233 3.79 -8.73 -2.89
N VAL A 234 3.81 -9.86 -2.17
CA VAL A 234 5.05 -10.36 -1.54
C VAL A 234 6.11 -10.69 -2.58
N ASN A 235 5.73 -11.33 -3.69
CA ASN A 235 6.66 -11.62 -4.78
C ASN A 235 7.16 -10.35 -5.47
N LEU A 236 6.33 -9.32 -5.61
CA LEU A 236 6.76 -8.02 -6.11
C LEU A 236 7.80 -7.38 -5.19
N MET A 237 7.59 -7.43 -3.86
CA MET A 237 8.57 -6.94 -2.89
C MET A 237 9.87 -7.75 -2.94
N ASN A 238 9.79 -9.08 -3.02
CA ASN A 238 10.97 -9.92 -3.13
C ASN A 238 11.76 -9.64 -4.42
N ALA A 239 11.06 -9.41 -5.55
CA ALA A 239 11.70 -9.02 -6.79
C ALA A 239 12.37 -7.65 -6.68
N ALA A 240 11.72 -6.67 -6.03
CA ALA A 240 12.31 -5.37 -5.75
C ALA A 240 13.57 -5.50 -4.86
N THR A 241 13.54 -6.32 -3.82
CA THR A 241 14.71 -6.61 -2.97
C THR A 241 15.86 -7.18 -3.80
N VAL A 242 15.61 -8.21 -4.63
CA VAL A 242 16.66 -8.81 -5.47
C VAL A 242 17.24 -7.79 -6.44
N THR A 243 16.40 -7.04 -7.14
CA THR A 243 16.86 -6.06 -8.13
C THR A 243 17.61 -4.91 -7.49
N PHE A 244 17.09 -4.31 -6.41
CA PHE A 244 17.69 -3.12 -5.83
C PHE A 244 18.84 -3.39 -4.87
N LEU A 245 19.04 -4.63 -4.40
CA LEU A 245 20.17 -4.97 -3.52
C LEU A 245 21.23 -5.82 -4.20
N HIS A 246 20.82 -6.83 -4.97
CA HIS A 246 21.77 -7.79 -5.54
C HIS A 246 22.17 -7.46 -6.97
N GLU A 247 21.23 -7.03 -7.82
CA GLU A 247 21.50 -6.79 -9.24
C GLU A 247 21.96 -5.35 -9.50
N GLN A 248 21.31 -4.36 -8.86
CA GLN A 248 21.46 -2.93 -9.14
C GLN A 248 21.48 -2.07 -7.84
N PRO A 249 22.42 -2.30 -6.91
CA PRO A 249 22.49 -1.62 -5.60
C PRO A 249 22.59 -0.10 -5.66
N GLY A 250 23.19 0.45 -6.71
CA GLY A 250 23.37 1.90 -6.86
C GLY A 250 22.12 2.69 -7.24
N ARG A 251 20.97 2.05 -7.50
CA ARG A 251 19.77 2.77 -7.97
C ARG A 251 19.12 3.60 -6.86
N LEU A 252 18.93 2.99 -5.68
CA LEU A 252 18.29 3.66 -4.55
C LEU A 252 19.12 4.85 -4.04
N SER A 253 20.45 4.78 -4.10
CA SER A 253 21.32 5.90 -3.70
C SER A 253 21.36 7.04 -4.71
N ARG A 254 21.09 6.78 -6.00
CA ARG A 254 21.13 7.79 -7.08
C ARG A 254 19.80 8.48 -7.34
N CYS A 255 18.68 7.82 -7.03
CA CYS A 255 17.33 8.34 -7.31
C CYS A 255 16.52 8.48 -6.00
N PRO A 256 16.54 9.66 -5.35
CA PRO A 256 15.75 9.92 -4.14
C PRO A 256 14.25 9.63 -4.30
N ALA A 257 13.67 10.02 -5.44
CA ALA A 257 12.25 9.83 -5.71
C ALA A 257 11.84 8.35 -5.71
N LEU A 258 12.68 7.46 -6.26
CA LEU A 258 12.43 6.02 -6.25
C LEU A 258 12.50 5.45 -4.82
N THR A 259 13.49 5.87 -4.04
CA THR A 259 13.66 5.46 -2.64
C THR A 259 12.48 5.90 -1.79
N ILE A 260 12.03 7.14 -1.93
CA ILE A 260 10.85 7.68 -1.22
C ILE A 260 9.59 6.91 -1.63
N GLN A 261 9.37 6.70 -2.93
CA GLN A 261 8.18 6.00 -3.42
C GLN A 261 8.12 4.56 -2.90
N LEU A 262 9.25 3.86 -2.88
CA LEU A 262 9.33 2.50 -2.34
C LEU A 262 9.06 2.47 -0.83
N LEU A 263 9.57 3.45 -0.09
CA LEU A 263 9.32 3.60 1.34
C LEU A 263 7.84 3.84 1.63
N HIS A 264 7.20 4.75 0.88
CA HIS A 264 5.77 5.03 0.99
C HIS A 264 4.91 3.81 0.62
N PHE A 265 5.31 3.05 -0.40
CA PHE A 265 4.65 1.80 -0.75
C PHE A 265 4.73 0.77 0.38
N MET A 266 5.91 0.58 0.97
CA MET A 266 6.14 -0.31 2.11
C MET A 266 5.30 0.09 3.34
N ALA A 267 5.19 1.38 3.61
CA ALA A 267 4.35 1.92 4.68
C ALA A 267 2.87 1.62 4.45
N LEU A 268 2.38 1.84 3.22
CA LEU A 268 0.98 1.68 2.87
C LEU A 268 0.52 0.22 2.93
N ILE A 269 1.37 -0.73 2.51
CA ILE A 269 1.07 -2.17 2.60
C ILE A 269 1.34 -2.79 3.97
N LYS A 270 1.94 -2.02 4.90
CA LYS A 270 2.25 -2.41 6.29
C LYS A 270 3.14 -3.65 6.38
N VAL A 271 4.33 -3.58 5.75
CA VAL A 271 5.28 -4.71 5.66
C VAL A 271 5.74 -5.25 7.02
N PHE A 272 5.97 -4.38 8.00
CA PHE A 272 6.42 -4.76 9.34
C PHE A 272 5.29 -5.18 10.29
N GLU A 273 4.04 -5.20 9.84
CA GLU A 273 2.90 -5.66 10.63
C GLU A 273 2.08 -6.74 9.89
N PRO A 274 2.70 -7.84 9.42
CA PRO A 274 2.05 -8.82 8.53
C PRO A 274 0.86 -9.55 9.17
N ASN A 275 0.74 -9.52 10.50
CA ASN A 275 -0.46 -9.96 11.21
C ASN A 275 -1.73 -9.20 10.80
N LYS A 276 -1.63 -7.93 10.41
CA LYS A 276 -2.78 -7.13 9.91
C LYS A 276 -3.32 -7.70 8.60
N TRP A 277 -2.49 -8.32 7.76
CA TRP A 277 -2.91 -8.97 6.51
C TRP A 277 -3.85 -10.15 6.75
N PHE A 278 -3.72 -10.81 7.90
CA PHE A 278 -4.54 -11.96 8.29
C PHE A 278 -5.59 -11.65 9.36
N THR A 279 -5.63 -10.42 9.86
CA THR A 279 -6.59 -9.99 10.88
C THR A 279 -7.93 -9.67 10.24
N PHE A 280 -8.97 -10.42 10.59
CA PHE A 280 -10.33 -10.17 10.11
C PHE A 280 -11.03 -9.05 10.89
N SER A 281 -10.75 -8.93 12.20
CA SER A 281 -11.29 -7.85 13.03
C SER A 281 -10.28 -7.31 14.02
N ASN A 282 -10.30 -6.00 14.25
CA ASN A 282 -9.41 -5.28 15.18
C ASN A 282 -9.56 -5.78 16.62
N HIS A 283 -10.74 -6.29 17.00
CA HIS A 283 -10.98 -6.83 18.34
C HIS A 283 -10.40 -8.24 18.56
N ALA A 284 -10.08 -8.96 17.47
CA ALA A 284 -9.52 -10.29 17.47
C ALA A 284 -8.38 -10.38 16.45
N SER A 285 -7.26 -9.74 16.78
CA SER A 285 -6.04 -9.77 15.99
C SER A 285 -5.55 -11.20 15.76
N SER A 286 -5.05 -11.46 14.55
CA SER A 286 -4.46 -12.75 14.18
C SER A 286 -2.95 -12.73 14.40
N ASN A 287 -2.35 -13.91 14.61
CA ASN A 287 -0.90 -14.08 14.73
C ASN A 287 -0.36 -15.01 13.63
N ARG A 288 -0.97 -14.99 12.44
CA ARG A 288 -0.63 -15.93 11.35
C ARG A 288 0.79 -15.76 10.81
N ALA A 289 1.37 -14.56 10.97
CA ALA A 289 2.72 -14.23 10.55
C ALA A 289 3.76 -14.45 11.65
N ASP A 290 3.40 -14.25 12.92
CA ASP A 290 4.39 -14.34 14.02
C ASP A 290 4.34 -15.68 14.77
N TYR A 291 3.26 -16.46 14.61
CA TYR A 291 3.11 -17.74 15.29
C TYR A 291 3.38 -18.90 14.33
N LYS A 292 4.29 -19.81 14.72
CA LYS A 292 4.58 -21.08 14.03
C LYS A 292 4.63 -22.21 15.05
N HIS A 293 4.10 -23.39 14.70
CA HIS A 293 4.17 -24.57 15.57
C HIS A 293 4.82 -25.75 14.84
N PRO A 294 5.70 -26.56 15.48
CA PRO A 294 6.31 -27.76 14.89
C PRO A 294 5.32 -28.82 14.37
N ARG A 295 4.05 -28.74 14.78
CA ARG A 295 2.98 -29.65 14.33
C ARG A 295 2.48 -29.35 12.92
N GLY A 296 3.01 -28.31 12.27
CA GLY A 296 2.58 -27.91 10.92
C GLY A 296 1.70 -26.66 10.85
N VAL A 297 1.51 -25.94 11.97
CA VAL A 297 0.68 -24.73 11.96
C VAL A 297 1.49 -23.55 11.45
N ASN A 298 0.92 -22.81 10.49
CA ASN A 298 1.48 -21.61 9.86
C ASN A 298 2.88 -21.78 9.24
N GLN A 299 3.22 -22.99 8.78
CA GLN A 299 4.54 -23.24 8.17
C GLN A 299 4.82 -22.36 6.95
N THR A 300 3.78 -22.02 6.19
CA THR A 300 3.90 -21.26 4.93
C THR A 300 3.52 -19.80 5.07
N THR A 301 3.04 -19.34 6.23
CA THR A 301 2.59 -17.95 6.44
C THR A 301 3.38 -17.22 7.51
N ALA A 302 4.10 -17.93 8.37
CA ALA A 302 4.88 -17.32 9.44
C ALA A 302 6.30 -16.97 9.01
N PHE A 303 6.82 -15.86 9.54
CA PHE A 303 8.20 -15.38 9.39
C PHE A 303 8.63 -15.18 7.92
N TRP A 304 7.78 -14.50 7.14
CA TRP A 304 8.23 -13.96 5.86
C TRP A 304 9.07 -12.71 6.11
N GLY A 305 10.34 -12.73 5.70
CA GLY A 305 11.23 -11.56 5.74
C GLY A 305 10.93 -10.55 4.63
N THR A 306 9.65 -10.22 4.43
CA THR A 306 9.21 -9.33 3.35
C THR A 306 9.60 -7.89 3.68
N GLY A 307 10.53 -7.34 2.90
CA GLY A 307 10.93 -5.93 3.02
C GLY A 307 11.92 -5.63 4.15
N GLU A 308 12.37 -6.63 4.91
CA GLU A 308 13.36 -6.44 5.99
C GLU A 308 14.72 -6.02 5.39
N GLU A 309 15.29 -6.83 4.50
CA GLU A 309 16.62 -6.59 3.92
C GLU A 309 16.71 -5.26 3.14
N ILE A 310 15.65 -4.91 2.41
CA ILE A 310 15.62 -3.65 1.64
C ILE A 310 15.45 -2.44 2.54
N PHE A 311 14.70 -2.56 3.64
CA PHE A 311 14.57 -1.49 4.61
C PHE A 311 15.91 -1.24 5.32
N ASP A 312 16.60 -2.29 5.74
CA ASP A 312 17.92 -2.19 6.37
C ASP A 312 18.92 -1.49 5.44
N ALA A 313 18.96 -1.87 4.16
CA ALA A 313 19.78 -1.19 3.17
C ALA A 313 19.40 0.29 2.99
N MET A 314 18.10 0.63 2.99
CA MET A 314 17.65 2.03 2.90
C MET A 314 18.01 2.85 4.14
N VAL A 315 18.05 2.22 5.32
CA VAL A 315 18.54 2.84 6.57
C VAL A 315 20.04 3.15 6.45
N ASP A 316 20.83 2.20 5.93
CA ASP A 316 22.29 2.38 5.76
C ASP A 316 22.63 3.49 4.76
N LEU A 317 21.77 3.75 3.76
CA LEU A 317 21.94 4.88 2.83
C LEU A 317 21.79 6.26 3.51
N VAL A 318 21.21 6.33 4.71
CA VAL A 318 20.89 7.57 5.42
C VAL A 318 21.72 7.73 6.69
N ARG A 319 22.17 6.65 7.32
CA ARG A 319 22.95 6.75 8.57
C ARG A 319 24.33 7.34 8.32
N SER A 320 24.70 8.31 9.15
CA SER A 320 26.02 8.97 9.11
C SER A 320 27.07 8.24 9.96
N ASP A 321 26.67 7.24 10.76
CA ASP A 321 27.51 6.63 11.81
C ASP A 321 28.73 5.88 11.25
N GLU A 322 28.71 5.46 9.98
CA GLU A 322 29.76 4.63 9.38
C GLU A 322 30.69 5.37 8.40
N HIS A 323 30.35 6.60 8.00
CA HIS A 323 31.07 7.34 6.95
C HIS A 323 31.37 8.79 7.36
N VAL A 324 32.61 9.25 7.12
CA VAL A 324 33.01 10.64 7.37
C VAL A 324 32.41 11.53 6.27
N GLY A 325 31.22 12.10 6.51
CA GLY A 325 30.57 13.03 5.59
C GLY A 325 29.04 12.99 5.65
N VAL A 326 28.39 13.86 4.88
CA VAL A 326 26.93 13.80 4.69
C VAL A 326 26.63 12.60 3.76
N PRO A 327 25.64 11.75 4.08
CA PRO A 327 25.22 10.67 3.19
C PRO A 327 24.81 11.21 1.80
N HIS A 328 25.34 10.60 0.74
CA HIS A 328 25.14 11.08 -0.65
C HIS A 328 23.66 11.18 -1.05
N LEU A 329 22.81 10.28 -0.55
CA LEU A 329 21.37 10.32 -0.80
C LEU A 329 20.75 11.63 -0.28
N LEU A 330 21.13 12.08 0.91
CA LEU A 330 20.60 13.31 1.51
C LEU A 330 21.05 14.54 0.72
N GLU A 331 22.26 14.53 0.16
CA GLU A 331 22.74 15.60 -0.71
C GLU A 331 21.90 15.76 -1.97
N LEU A 332 21.44 14.65 -2.55
CA LEU A 332 20.60 14.63 -3.76
C LEU A 332 19.13 15.02 -3.48
N CYS A 333 18.66 14.84 -2.25
CA CYS A 333 17.28 15.19 -1.88
C CYS A 333 17.04 16.70 -1.92
N THR A 334 15.87 17.11 -2.38
CA THR A 334 15.31 18.44 -2.08
C THR A 334 14.80 18.52 -0.64
N ASP A 335 14.52 19.72 -0.13
CA ASP A 335 14.02 19.89 1.23
C ASP A 335 12.65 19.21 1.44
N GLU A 336 11.76 19.27 0.44
CA GLU A 336 10.49 18.52 0.46
C GLU A 336 10.72 17.00 0.47
N GLN A 337 11.68 16.52 -0.33
CA GLN A 337 12.04 15.10 -0.37
C GLN A 337 12.64 14.61 0.95
N LEU A 338 13.40 15.44 1.67
CA LEU A 338 13.88 15.11 3.02
C LEU A 338 12.70 14.91 3.99
N VAL A 339 11.67 15.76 3.90
CA VAL A 339 10.44 15.62 4.69
C VAL A 339 9.66 14.35 4.30
N ASP A 340 9.53 14.06 3.00
CA ASP A 340 8.88 12.85 2.51
C ASP A 340 9.62 11.57 2.91
N LEU A 341 10.94 11.61 2.89
CA LEU A 341 11.82 10.50 3.29
C LEU A 341 11.66 10.22 4.78
N LEU A 342 11.72 11.25 5.63
CA LEU A 342 11.51 11.10 7.07
C LEU A 342 10.11 10.57 7.39
N ASN A 343 9.07 11.12 6.75
CA ASN A 343 7.70 10.64 6.88
C ASN A 343 7.56 9.17 6.48
N GLY A 344 8.24 8.76 5.40
CA GLY A 344 8.26 7.36 4.97
C GLY A 344 8.89 6.46 6.04
N PHE A 345 10.03 6.83 6.62
CA PHE A 345 10.66 6.04 7.67
C PHE A 345 9.78 5.94 8.92
N SER A 346 9.17 7.04 9.33
CA SER A 346 8.20 7.06 10.45
C SER A 346 7.00 6.15 10.17
N ALA A 347 6.47 6.16 8.95
CA ALA A 347 5.27 5.43 8.57
C ALA A 347 5.49 3.93 8.32
N VAL A 348 6.69 3.53 7.91
CA VAL A 348 7.07 2.12 7.76
C VAL A 348 7.20 1.43 9.11
N MET A 349 7.73 2.15 10.11
CA MET A 349 7.94 1.61 11.44
C MET A 349 6.60 1.40 12.18
N PRO A 350 6.37 0.23 12.80
CA PRO A 350 5.08 -0.12 13.39
C PRO A 350 4.70 0.72 14.62
N ASN A 351 5.67 1.35 15.27
CA ASN A 351 5.48 2.29 16.37
C ASN A 351 5.15 3.73 15.90
N GLY A 352 5.21 4.00 14.58
CA GLY A 352 4.99 5.33 14.01
C GLY A 352 6.16 6.30 14.16
N ALA A 353 7.31 5.84 14.66
CA ALA A 353 8.49 6.67 14.88
C ALA A 353 9.71 6.09 14.14
N PRO A 354 10.52 6.93 13.46
CA PRO A 354 11.69 6.47 12.74
C PRO A 354 12.80 6.04 13.72
N LEU A 355 13.80 5.31 13.21
CA LEU A 355 14.99 5.00 14.00
C LEU A 355 15.74 6.29 14.36
N GLY A 356 16.20 6.41 15.61
CA GLY A 356 16.84 7.64 16.11
C GLY A 356 18.03 8.12 15.28
N GLY A 357 18.88 7.20 14.80
CA GLY A 357 20.01 7.54 13.91
C GLY A 357 19.55 8.13 12.58
N VAL A 358 18.50 7.57 11.96
CA VAL A 358 17.91 8.07 10.70
C VAL A 358 17.26 9.44 10.92
N PHE A 359 16.51 9.59 12.01
CA PHE A 359 15.88 10.86 12.38
C PHE A 359 16.93 11.96 12.52
N ASN A 360 17.98 11.71 13.31
CA ASN A 360 19.04 12.68 13.56
C ASN A 360 19.78 13.03 12.26
N SER A 361 20.19 12.05 11.45
CA SER A 361 20.88 12.30 10.18
C SER A 361 20.06 13.20 9.23
N ILE A 362 18.76 12.93 9.06
CA ILE A 362 17.90 13.74 8.19
C ILE A 362 17.65 15.11 8.81
N MET A 363 17.32 15.18 10.10
CA MET A 363 16.97 16.43 10.78
C MET A 363 18.17 17.38 10.89
N GLU A 364 19.35 16.88 11.25
CA GLU A 364 20.59 17.68 11.32
C GLU A 364 20.94 18.26 9.95
N TYR A 365 20.83 17.45 8.89
CA TYR A 365 21.10 17.92 7.54
C TYR A 365 20.06 18.94 7.06
N PHE A 366 18.78 18.72 7.34
CA PHE A 366 17.73 19.69 7.05
C PHE A 366 17.95 21.01 7.81
N LEU A 367 18.27 20.96 9.11
CA LEU A 367 18.59 22.13 9.92
C LEU A 367 19.83 22.87 9.39
N GLN A 368 20.87 22.14 8.96
CA GLN A 368 22.05 22.74 8.33
C GLN A 368 21.66 23.54 7.08
N ARG A 369 20.78 23.00 6.22
CA ARG A 369 20.26 23.69 5.04
C ARG A 369 19.43 24.91 5.44
N VAL A 370 18.49 24.77 6.36
CA VAL A 370 17.65 25.88 6.85
C VAL A 370 18.50 27.02 7.42
N ARG A 371 19.53 26.72 8.23
CA ARG A 371 20.49 27.71 8.74
C ARG A 371 21.27 28.42 7.62
N SER A 372 21.61 27.69 6.56
CA SER A 372 22.28 28.27 5.39
C SER A 372 21.36 29.21 4.61
N TYR A 373 20.06 28.91 4.57
CA TYR A 373 19.02 29.69 3.92
C TYR A 373 18.47 30.84 4.76
N ALA A 374 18.65 30.83 6.08
CA ALA A 374 18.24 31.93 6.97
C ALA A 374 18.92 33.28 6.65
N LYS A 375 19.93 33.29 5.76
CA LYS A 375 20.55 34.49 5.19
C LYS A 375 19.84 35.02 3.93
N ARG A 376 18.85 34.30 3.40
CA ARG A 376 18.04 34.62 2.21
C ARG A 376 16.59 34.86 2.64
N ASN A 377 15.84 35.60 1.82
CA ASN A 377 14.39 35.74 2.02
C ASN A 377 13.71 34.41 1.67
N LEU A 378 13.19 33.71 2.68
CA LEU A 378 12.43 32.48 2.51
C LEU A 378 11.06 32.78 1.88
N THR A 379 10.61 31.88 1.00
CA THR A 379 9.28 31.95 0.39
C THR A 379 8.22 31.29 1.27
N ALA A 380 6.93 31.52 0.97
CA ALA A 380 5.83 30.86 1.66
C ALA A 380 5.89 29.32 1.53
N GLN A 381 6.38 28.80 0.39
CA GLN A 381 6.55 27.36 0.17
C GLN A 381 7.67 26.78 1.05
N ASP A 382 8.75 27.54 1.24
CA ASP A 382 9.84 27.13 2.14
C ASP A 382 9.33 27.03 3.58
N PHE A 383 8.52 28.01 4.03
CA PHE A 383 7.85 27.94 5.33
C PHE A 383 6.91 26.75 5.44
N ALA A 384 6.08 26.47 4.43
CA ALA A 384 5.20 25.30 4.44
C ALA A 384 5.99 23.98 4.56
N THR A 385 7.17 23.90 3.93
CA THR A 385 8.08 22.75 4.05
C THR A 385 8.66 22.62 5.46
N VAL A 386 9.10 23.74 6.05
CA VAL A 386 9.59 23.79 7.44
C VAL A 386 8.50 23.42 8.45
N GLU A 387 7.28 23.91 8.26
CA GLU A 387 6.12 23.56 9.09
C GLU A 387 5.78 22.07 9.00
N ARG A 388 5.84 21.50 7.79
CA ARG A 388 5.63 20.07 7.57
C ARG A 388 6.73 19.23 8.21
N MET A 389 7.99 19.67 8.13
CA MET A 389 9.10 19.02 8.83
C MET A 389 8.91 19.08 10.36
N TYR A 390 8.48 20.23 10.88
CA TYR A 390 8.20 20.39 12.30
C TYR A 390 7.05 19.46 12.76
N LEU A 391 5.94 19.42 12.02
CA LEU A 391 4.86 18.46 12.27
C LEU A 391 5.38 17.01 12.26
N THR A 392 6.20 16.65 11.28
CA THR A 392 6.81 15.32 11.19
C THR A 392 7.66 15.02 12.43
N SER A 393 8.44 15.99 12.93
CA SER A 393 9.23 15.84 14.16
C SER A 393 8.38 15.65 15.42
N VAL A 394 7.23 16.35 15.49
CA VAL A 394 6.28 16.22 16.60
C VAL A 394 5.57 14.86 16.54
N MET A 395 5.17 14.40 15.35
CA MET A 395 4.56 13.08 15.16
C MET A 395 5.53 11.92 15.47
N ALA A 396 6.84 12.15 15.30
CA ALA A 396 7.90 11.22 15.65
C ALA A 396 8.31 11.26 17.14
N ASP A 397 7.61 12.02 17.99
CA ASP A 397 7.93 12.24 19.41
C ASP A 397 9.35 12.84 19.66
N ALA A 398 9.91 13.56 18.68
CA ALA A 398 11.25 14.15 18.73
C ALA A 398 11.24 15.64 18.30
N SER A 399 10.29 16.40 18.85
CA SER A 399 10.02 17.80 18.51
C SER A 399 11.29 18.66 18.43
N SER A 400 11.47 19.37 17.31
CA SER A 400 12.61 20.29 17.13
C SER A 400 12.33 21.68 17.69
N GLU A 401 12.99 22.05 18.78
CA GLU A 401 12.89 23.39 19.36
C GLU A 401 13.39 24.48 18.42
N GLU A 402 14.45 24.21 17.64
CA GLU A 402 15.02 25.18 16.70
C GLU A 402 14.03 25.56 15.59
N LEU A 403 13.37 24.56 14.99
CA LEU A 403 12.34 24.82 13.98
C LEU A 403 11.15 25.57 14.59
N LEU A 404 10.74 25.22 15.81
CA LEU A 404 9.67 25.93 16.51
C LEU A 404 10.04 27.41 16.73
N GLN A 405 11.26 27.69 17.21
CA GLN A 405 11.71 29.06 17.45
C GLN A 405 11.78 29.85 16.13
N LEU A 406 12.25 29.24 15.04
CA LEU A 406 12.26 29.86 13.71
C LEU A 406 10.84 30.24 13.26
N LEU A 407 9.89 29.30 13.37
CA LEU A 407 8.49 29.51 12.99
C LEU A 407 7.79 30.54 13.90
N LEU A 408 8.18 30.65 15.16
CA LEU A 408 7.64 31.63 16.10
C LEU A 408 8.27 33.03 15.98
N ALA A 409 9.54 33.12 15.57
CA ALA A 409 10.27 34.39 15.51
C ALA A 409 9.92 35.19 14.25
N ASP A 410 9.73 34.51 13.12
CA ASP A 410 9.36 35.18 11.88
C ASP A 410 7.85 35.48 11.84
N SER A 411 7.51 36.74 11.58
CA SER A 411 6.13 37.24 11.47
C SER A 411 5.79 37.76 10.08
N SER A 412 6.69 37.63 9.11
CA SER A 412 6.55 38.14 7.74
C SER A 412 5.59 37.31 6.88
N CYS A 413 5.40 36.02 7.21
CA CYS A 413 4.53 35.09 6.49
C CYS A 413 3.46 34.50 7.44
N PRO A 414 2.18 34.42 7.04
CA PRO A 414 1.18 33.67 7.80
C PRO A 414 1.58 32.19 7.87
N ARG A 415 1.26 31.55 9.00
CA ARG A 415 1.53 30.11 9.19
C ARG A 415 0.45 29.25 8.56
N GLY A 416 0.85 28.09 8.05
CA GLY A 416 -0.03 27.09 7.46
C GLY A 416 -0.63 26.12 8.48
N PRO A 417 -1.52 25.22 8.02
CA PRO A 417 -2.24 24.28 8.89
C PRO A 417 -1.33 23.27 9.59
N ASN A 418 -0.22 22.86 8.97
CA ASN A 418 0.72 21.90 9.56
C ASN A 418 1.35 22.42 10.86
N PHE A 419 1.59 23.74 10.95
CA PHE A 419 2.09 24.38 12.16
C PHE A 419 1.09 24.25 13.32
N PHE A 420 -0.17 24.59 13.09
CA PHE A 420 -1.22 24.56 14.11
C PHE A 420 -1.57 23.12 14.53
N ALA A 421 -1.55 22.18 13.58
CA ALA A 421 -1.69 20.75 13.86
C ALA A 421 -0.51 20.22 14.71
N ALA A 422 0.71 20.70 14.51
CA ALA A 422 1.86 20.33 15.33
C ALA A 422 1.75 20.89 16.76
N LEU A 423 1.31 22.14 16.89
CA LEU A 423 1.13 22.79 18.19
C LEU A 423 0.00 22.18 19.02
N SER A 424 -1.02 21.58 18.39
CA SER A 424 -2.12 20.92 19.11
C SER A 424 -1.66 19.69 19.93
N ARG A 425 -0.48 19.14 19.63
CA ARG A 425 0.16 18.06 20.39
C ARG A 425 1.01 18.58 21.56
N GLY A 426 1.44 19.85 21.51
CA GLY A 426 2.30 20.46 22.51
C GLY A 426 1.54 20.84 23.78
N GLN A 427 2.14 20.66 24.96
CA GLN A 427 1.53 21.01 26.25
C GLN A 427 1.92 22.40 26.77
N ALA A 428 2.63 23.20 25.96
CA ALA A 428 3.17 24.48 26.37
C ALA A 428 2.07 25.56 26.40
N THR A 429 1.35 25.66 27.53
CA THR A 429 0.29 26.66 27.76
C THR A 429 0.76 28.10 27.53
N ALA A 430 2.05 28.38 27.78
CA ALA A 430 2.68 29.69 27.56
C ALA A 430 2.67 30.14 26.09
N LEU A 431 2.47 29.23 25.13
CA LEU A 431 2.41 29.55 23.70
C LEU A 431 0.98 29.80 23.20
N ASN A 432 -0.06 29.50 23.98
CA ASN A 432 -1.45 29.50 23.51
C ASN A 432 -1.91 30.86 22.95
N GLU A 433 -1.61 31.97 23.63
CA GLU A 433 -2.00 33.31 23.17
C GLU A 433 -1.29 33.70 21.87
N LYS A 434 0.01 33.40 21.76
CA LYS A 434 0.80 33.65 20.55
C LYS A 434 0.31 32.78 19.38
N THR A 435 0.01 31.52 19.64
CA THR A 435 -0.56 30.60 18.64
C THR A 435 -1.88 31.13 18.10
N LEU A 436 -2.76 31.66 18.95
CA LEU A 436 -4.03 32.22 18.51
C LEU A 436 -3.88 33.54 17.76
N ASP A 437 -2.95 34.41 18.14
CA ASP A 437 -2.62 35.61 17.36
C ASP A 437 -2.11 35.24 15.95
N MET A 438 -1.24 34.23 15.86
CA MET A 438 -0.75 33.72 14.57
C MET A 438 -1.87 33.05 13.75
N LEU A 439 -2.77 32.30 14.38
CA LEU A 439 -3.93 31.69 13.72
C LEU A 439 -4.92 32.74 13.22
N GLN A 440 -5.20 33.78 14.02
CA GLN A 440 -6.07 34.89 13.61
C GLN A 440 -5.50 35.57 12.36
N LYS A 441 -4.20 35.92 12.37
CA LYS A 441 -3.53 36.53 11.22
C LYS A 441 -3.60 35.63 9.98
N ALA A 442 -3.41 34.32 10.13
CA ALA A 442 -3.52 33.37 9.03
C ALA A 442 -4.94 33.31 8.45
N ILE A 443 -5.97 33.27 9.31
CA ILE A 443 -7.39 33.30 8.92
C ILE A 443 -7.74 34.61 8.21
N ASP A 444 -7.29 35.75 8.74
CA ASP A 444 -7.54 37.07 8.17
C ASP A 444 -6.92 37.20 6.77
N VAL A 445 -5.68 36.73 6.60
CA VAL A 445 -4.99 36.74 5.30
C VAL A 445 -5.69 35.80 4.30
N ALA A 446 -6.03 34.57 4.70
CA ALA A 446 -6.75 33.63 3.81
C ALA A 446 -8.12 34.18 3.39
N SER A 447 -8.82 34.83 4.32
CA SER A 447 -10.13 35.46 4.07
C SER A 447 -10.00 36.67 3.14
N ALA A 448 -9.00 37.53 3.35
CA ALA A 448 -8.72 38.70 2.52
C ALA A 448 -8.31 38.31 1.09
N ASN A 449 -7.57 37.21 0.94
CA ASN A 449 -7.15 36.68 -0.36
C ASN A 449 -8.25 35.84 -1.05
N HIS A 450 -9.39 35.62 -0.40
CA HIS A 450 -10.46 34.73 -0.87
C HIS A 450 -10.00 33.28 -1.18
N ASP A 451 -8.96 32.80 -0.49
CA ASP A 451 -8.48 31.42 -0.63
C ASP A 451 -9.27 30.49 0.27
N THR A 452 -10.34 29.90 -0.30
CA THR A 452 -11.22 28.98 0.42
C THR A 452 -10.52 27.69 0.84
N ALA A 453 -9.53 27.22 0.07
CA ALA A 453 -8.85 25.96 0.37
C ALA A 453 -7.92 26.14 1.58
N ALA A 454 -7.10 27.20 1.58
CA ALA A 454 -6.27 27.54 2.73
C ALA A 454 -7.11 27.84 3.97
N LEU A 455 -8.21 28.60 3.83
CA LEU A 455 -9.11 28.90 4.96
C LEU A 455 -9.68 27.64 5.60
N LEU A 456 -10.20 26.70 4.80
CA LEU A 456 -10.77 25.46 5.34
C LEU A 456 -9.73 24.58 6.03
N ALA A 457 -8.52 24.47 5.47
CA ALA A 457 -7.43 23.74 6.09
C ALA A 457 -6.98 24.39 7.41
N LEU A 458 -6.93 25.73 7.46
CA LEU A 458 -6.63 26.47 8.68
C LEU A 458 -7.71 26.28 9.75
N LEU A 459 -8.99 26.33 9.39
CA LEU A 459 -10.10 26.07 10.31
C LEU A 459 -10.08 24.63 10.84
N GLU A 460 -9.68 23.67 10.01
CA GLU A 460 -9.50 22.28 10.40
C GLU A 460 -8.38 22.11 11.42
N SER A 461 -7.17 22.58 11.11
CA SER A 461 -6.04 22.56 12.06
C SER A 461 -6.30 23.40 13.31
N GLY A 462 -6.99 24.54 13.17
CA GLY A 462 -7.37 25.41 14.26
C GLY A 462 -8.40 24.76 15.16
N SER A 463 -9.30 23.93 14.63
CA SER A 463 -10.25 23.16 15.44
C SER A 463 -9.52 22.18 16.37
N GLU A 464 -8.49 21.51 15.85
CA GLU A 464 -7.63 20.61 16.63
C GLU A 464 -6.83 21.39 17.69
N THR A 465 -6.27 22.55 17.33
CA THR A 465 -5.58 23.43 18.28
C THR A 465 -6.53 23.88 19.40
N LEU A 466 -7.72 24.37 19.08
CA LEU A 466 -8.69 24.87 20.07
C LEU A 466 -9.18 23.76 21.01
N LEU A 467 -9.35 22.53 20.52
CA LEU A 467 -9.66 21.36 21.38
C LEU A 467 -8.50 20.97 22.29
N SER A 468 -7.25 21.21 21.86
CA SER A 468 -6.07 20.94 22.71
C SER A 468 -5.84 22.02 23.79
N MET A 469 -6.55 23.15 23.76
CA MET A 469 -6.34 24.26 24.70
C MET A 469 -6.93 23.97 26.08
N THR A 470 -6.25 24.49 27.11
CA THR A 470 -6.74 24.41 28.50
C THR A 470 -7.81 25.45 28.81
N ASN A 471 -7.74 26.64 28.21
CA ASN A 471 -8.72 27.71 28.40
C ASN A 471 -9.87 27.58 27.39
N LYS A 472 -10.98 26.96 27.81
CA LYS A 472 -12.16 26.72 26.99
C LYS A 472 -12.90 28.00 26.58
N ASP A 473 -13.01 28.96 27.48
CA ASP A 473 -13.77 30.19 27.21
C ASP A 473 -13.10 30.99 26.10
N LEU A 474 -11.77 31.14 26.20
CA LEU A 474 -10.97 31.81 25.18
C LEU A 474 -10.99 31.05 23.84
N ALA A 475 -10.92 29.72 23.87
CA ALA A 475 -11.04 28.89 22.66
C ALA A 475 -12.42 29.04 21.99
N GLN A 476 -13.49 29.06 22.79
CA GLN A 476 -14.84 29.23 22.30
C GLN A 476 -15.06 30.63 21.72
N ASP A 477 -14.62 31.68 22.41
CA ASP A 477 -14.75 33.06 21.94
C ASP A 477 -14.02 33.24 20.60
N PHE A 478 -12.85 32.61 20.45
CA PHE A 478 -12.12 32.59 19.19
C PHE A 478 -12.89 31.89 18.08
N ALA A 479 -13.44 30.69 18.35
CA ALA A 479 -14.21 29.91 17.38
C ALA A 479 -15.48 30.66 16.91
N MET A 480 -16.18 31.28 17.85
CA MET A 480 -17.40 32.04 17.61
C MET A 480 -17.14 33.31 16.79
N ARG A 481 -16.08 34.06 17.12
CA ARG A 481 -15.67 35.28 16.41
C ARG A 481 -15.29 34.99 14.96
N ASN A 482 -14.60 33.88 14.72
CA ASN A 482 -14.15 33.47 13.39
C ASN A 482 -15.16 32.55 12.66
N HIS A 483 -16.37 32.39 13.21
CA HIS A 483 -17.46 31.63 12.60
C HIS A 483 -17.10 30.19 12.17
N PHE A 484 -16.32 29.47 12.99
CA PHE A 484 -15.84 28.11 12.68
C PHE A 484 -16.98 27.17 12.28
N ASP A 485 -18.06 27.11 13.08
CA ASP A 485 -19.21 26.24 12.82
C ASP A 485 -19.81 26.45 11.42
N TYR A 486 -19.95 27.72 11.03
CA TYR A 486 -20.56 28.10 9.76
C TYR A 486 -19.67 27.73 8.57
N HIS A 487 -18.38 28.08 8.62
CA HIS A 487 -17.46 27.79 7.53
C HIS A 487 -17.23 26.29 7.33
N ILE A 488 -17.11 25.53 8.43
CA ILE A 488 -16.95 24.07 8.39
C ILE A 488 -18.23 23.40 7.87
N LEU A 489 -19.42 23.75 8.39
CA LEU A 489 -20.66 23.15 7.87
C LEU A 489 -20.91 23.51 6.39
N ARG A 490 -20.56 24.72 5.97
CA ARG A 490 -20.73 25.17 4.59
C ARG A 490 -19.80 24.43 3.61
N SER A 491 -18.68 23.86 4.08
CA SER A 491 -17.79 23.06 3.24
C SER A 491 -18.34 21.65 2.98
N PHE A 492 -19.24 21.16 3.84
CA PHE A 492 -19.85 19.84 3.66
C PHE A 492 -20.97 19.87 2.60
N GLN A 493 -20.99 18.83 1.77
CA GLN A 493 -22.03 18.65 0.76
C GLN A 493 -23.42 18.57 1.41
N HIS A 494 -24.40 19.30 0.86
CA HIS A 494 -25.78 19.40 1.35
C HIS A 494 -26.02 20.22 2.64
N PHE A 495 -24.99 20.73 3.32
CA PHE A 495 -25.16 21.43 4.61
C PHE A 495 -25.28 22.96 4.53
N ALA A 496 -25.31 23.55 3.32
CA ALA A 496 -25.37 25.01 3.16
C ALA A 496 -26.56 25.66 3.87
N LEU A 497 -27.76 25.07 3.76
CA LEU A 497 -28.97 25.59 4.42
C LEU A 497 -28.90 25.48 5.95
N VAL A 498 -28.36 24.36 6.46
CA VAL A 498 -28.12 24.16 7.89
C VAL A 498 -27.10 25.16 8.42
N ALA A 499 -26.02 25.42 7.68
CA ALA A 499 -24.98 26.37 8.05
C ALA A 499 -25.53 27.80 8.15
N ASP A 500 -26.26 28.25 7.12
CA ASP A 500 -26.89 29.57 7.12
C ASP A 500 -27.89 29.71 8.27
N ARG A 501 -28.69 28.67 8.52
CA ARG A 501 -29.64 28.64 9.62
C ARG A 501 -28.96 28.70 10.99
N LEU A 502 -27.93 27.87 11.22
CA LEU A 502 -27.15 27.88 12.47
C LEU A 502 -26.58 29.28 12.73
N ARG A 503 -26.01 29.92 11.72
CA ARG A 503 -25.49 31.29 11.82
C ARG A 503 -26.56 32.30 12.23
N THR A 504 -27.77 32.22 11.67
CA THR A 504 -28.87 33.13 12.05
C THR A 504 -29.42 32.87 13.46
N GLU A 505 -29.48 31.61 13.88
CA GLU A 505 -30.08 31.21 15.16
C GLU A 505 -29.04 31.15 16.31
N GLN A 506 -27.75 31.36 16.02
CA GLN A 506 -26.64 31.18 16.96
C GLN A 506 -26.80 31.95 18.27
N SER A 507 -27.25 33.21 18.24
CA SER A 507 -27.45 34.02 19.45
C SER A 507 -28.53 33.42 20.35
N SER A 508 -29.60 32.88 19.75
CA SER A 508 -30.69 32.22 20.47
C SER A 508 -30.29 30.87 21.05
N ILE A 509 -29.41 30.14 20.36
CA ILE A 509 -28.84 28.86 20.81
C ILE A 509 -27.91 29.12 22.00
N SER A 510 -26.96 30.05 21.86
CA SER A 510 -26.01 30.41 22.92
C SER A 510 -26.70 30.88 24.20
N ALA A 511 -27.82 31.60 24.10
CA ALA A 511 -28.60 32.05 25.26
C ALA A 511 -29.27 30.91 26.04
N ARG A 512 -29.46 29.74 25.42
CA ARG A 512 -30.08 28.56 26.06
C ARG A 512 -29.06 27.57 26.61
N ILE A 513 -27.79 27.67 26.20
CA ILE A 513 -26.72 26.82 26.71
C ILE A 513 -26.46 27.22 28.17
N PRO A 514 -26.50 26.29 29.14
CA PRO A 514 -26.23 26.62 30.54
C PRO A 514 -24.78 27.08 30.73
N CYS A 515 -24.56 27.98 31.68
CA CYS A 515 -23.22 28.47 32.03
C CYS A 515 -22.33 27.37 32.65
N SER A 516 -22.94 26.36 33.26
CA SER A 516 -22.24 25.22 33.85
C SER A 516 -22.85 23.91 33.35
N LEU A 517 -22.00 22.99 32.90
CA LEU A 517 -22.39 21.64 32.51
C LEU A 517 -22.42 20.65 33.69
N ARG A 518 -22.25 21.15 34.92
CA ARG A 518 -22.32 20.39 36.16
C ARG A 518 -23.71 20.42 36.75
N ASP A 519 -24.14 19.30 37.33
CA ASP A 519 -25.40 19.17 38.07
C ASP A 519 -26.62 19.56 37.22
N VAL A 520 -26.62 19.10 35.97
CA VAL A 520 -27.65 19.45 34.96
C VAL A 520 -29.05 19.09 35.45
N GLN A 521 -29.22 17.97 36.15
CA GLN A 521 -30.53 17.60 36.73
C GLN A 521 -31.03 18.62 37.75
N ALA A 522 -30.15 19.15 38.61
CA ALA A 522 -30.55 20.15 39.59
C ALA A 522 -30.96 21.46 38.90
N GLN A 523 -30.23 21.86 37.84
CA GLN A 523 -30.57 23.02 37.02
C GLN A 523 -31.93 22.84 36.32
N LEU A 524 -32.18 21.67 35.72
CA LEU A 524 -33.47 21.35 35.06
C LEU A 524 -34.63 21.31 36.05
N VAL A 525 -34.43 20.77 37.25
CA VAL A 525 -35.45 20.79 38.32
C VAL A 525 -35.74 22.22 38.75
N ALA A 526 -34.72 23.06 38.95
CA ALA A 526 -34.90 24.47 39.28
C ALA A 526 -35.60 25.25 38.15
N ALA A 527 -35.30 24.94 36.89
CA ALA A 527 -36.01 25.50 35.74
C ALA A 527 -37.48 25.08 35.71
N ASN A 528 -37.79 23.83 36.05
CA ASN A 528 -39.17 23.34 36.11
C ASN A 528 -39.95 23.95 37.28
N THR A 529 -39.33 24.13 38.45
CA THR A 529 -39.98 24.80 39.58
C THR A 529 -40.25 26.27 39.26
N THR A 530 -39.29 26.99 38.67
CA THR A 530 -39.50 28.39 38.27
C THR A 530 -40.60 28.56 37.22
N LYS A 531 -40.69 27.65 36.24
CA LYS A 531 -41.82 27.59 35.28
C LYS A 531 -43.16 27.36 35.98
N LEU A 532 -43.21 26.46 36.98
CA LEU A 532 -44.43 26.20 37.75
C LEU A 532 -44.89 27.46 38.52
N HIS A 533 -43.96 28.14 39.20
CA HIS A 533 -44.25 29.33 40.00
C HIS A 533 -44.66 30.54 39.14
N SER A 534 -44.12 30.69 37.92
CA SER A 534 -44.54 31.76 37.01
C SER A 534 -45.94 31.51 36.44
N MET A 535 -46.31 30.25 36.18
CA MET A 535 -47.67 29.89 35.78
C MET A 535 -48.67 30.14 36.91
N ASP A 536 -48.31 29.85 38.17
CA ASP A 536 -49.13 30.13 39.35
C ASP A 536 -49.27 31.64 39.63
N ALA A 537 -48.25 32.45 39.37
CA ALA A 537 -48.33 33.91 39.48
C ALA A 537 -49.21 34.52 38.37
N HIS A 538 -49.20 33.97 37.16
CA HIS A 538 -50.08 34.39 36.06
C HIS A 538 -51.53 33.93 36.25
N THR A 539 -51.77 32.73 36.81
CA THR A 539 -53.14 32.31 37.18
C THR A 539 -53.65 33.10 38.37
N ALA A 540 -52.82 33.41 39.39
CA ALA A 540 -53.19 34.26 40.51
C ALA A 540 -53.46 35.73 40.08
N ALA A 541 -52.70 36.27 39.12
CA ALA A 541 -52.98 37.59 38.53
C ALA A 541 -54.20 37.60 37.60
N SER A 542 -54.58 36.45 37.01
CA SER A 542 -55.76 36.33 36.15
C SER A 542 -57.10 36.27 36.91
N VAL A 543 -57.08 36.05 38.23
CA VAL A 543 -58.30 36.06 39.06
C VAL A 543 -58.77 37.49 39.39
N THR A 544 -57.95 38.52 39.16
CA THR A 544 -58.29 39.92 39.55
C THR A 544 -58.36 40.94 38.41
N SER A 545 -58.21 40.60 37.13
CA SER A 545 -58.52 41.57 36.06
C SER A 545 -58.85 40.99 34.67
N ILE A 546 -60.06 41.34 34.20
CA ILE A 546 -60.56 41.45 32.81
C ILE A 546 -61.05 40.15 32.10
N PRO A 547 -62.18 40.19 31.35
CA PRO A 547 -62.83 39.00 30.77
C PRO A 547 -62.07 38.39 29.59
N HIS A 548 -62.13 37.05 29.52
CA HIS A 548 -61.41 36.12 28.64
C HIS A 548 -61.60 36.21 27.10
N TYR A 549 -62.06 37.32 26.51
CA TYR A 549 -62.24 37.40 25.04
C TYR A 549 -61.22 38.25 24.28
N VAL A 550 -60.26 38.88 24.96
CA VAL A 550 -59.19 39.64 24.29
C VAL A 550 -57.83 39.21 24.84
N SER A 551 -57.42 37.97 24.55
CA SER A 551 -55.99 37.67 24.56
C SER A 551 -55.42 38.03 23.18
N PRO A 552 -54.39 38.89 23.08
CA PRO A 552 -53.67 39.02 21.83
C PRO A 552 -53.09 37.64 21.54
N HIS A 553 -53.48 37.06 20.40
CA HIS A 553 -52.80 35.89 19.85
C HIS A 553 -51.27 36.14 19.93
N PRO A 554 -50.46 35.18 20.41
CA PRO A 554 -49.02 35.34 20.35
C PRO A 554 -48.65 35.46 18.87
N THR A 555 -48.30 36.67 18.44
CA THR A 555 -47.84 37.01 17.09
C THR A 555 -46.46 36.44 16.78
N CYS A 556 -45.83 35.74 17.72
CA CYS A 556 -44.59 35.02 17.51
C CYS A 556 -44.90 33.62 16.97
N ARG A 557 -44.74 33.42 15.66
CA ARG A 557 -44.71 32.06 15.08
C ARG A 557 -43.59 31.29 15.78
N PHE A 558 -43.93 30.30 16.60
CA PHE A 558 -42.95 29.39 17.21
C PHE A 558 -42.32 28.53 16.10
N SER A 559 -41.28 29.02 15.45
CA SER A 559 -40.41 28.19 14.62
C SER A 559 -39.53 27.36 15.54
N ARG A 560 -39.62 26.03 15.44
CA ARG A 560 -38.72 25.12 16.16
C ARG A 560 -37.28 25.44 15.72
N PRO A 561 -36.38 25.88 16.63
CA PRO A 561 -35.01 26.21 16.25
C PRO A 561 -34.23 24.97 15.85
N LEU A 562 -33.04 25.16 15.30
CA LEU A 562 -32.07 24.10 15.08
C LEU A 562 -31.80 23.40 16.41
N MET A 563 -31.96 22.08 16.42
CA MET A 563 -31.78 21.30 17.64
C MET A 563 -30.28 21.09 17.84
N THR A 564 -29.70 21.73 18.85
CA THR A 564 -28.31 21.50 19.27
C THR A 564 -28.23 20.86 20.65
N MET A 565 -27.21 20.08 20.94
CA MET A 565 -27.17 19.23 22.14
C MET A 565 -27.25 20.04 23.44
N LEU A 566 -26.39 21.03 23.61
CA LEU A 566 -26.31 21.80 24.85
C LEU A 566 -27.47 22.78 25.03
N SER A 567 -28.09 23.25 23.94
CA SER A 567 -29.29 24.10 24.02
C SER A 567 -30.58 23.30 24.24
N GLN A 568 -30.58 22.00 23.96
CA GLN A 568 -31.74 21.11 24.03
C GLN A 568 -31.63 20.05 25.14
N LEU A 569 -30.87 20.31 26.22
CA LEU A 569 -30.74 19.38 27.35
C LEU A 569 -32.08 19.03 28.00
N GLU A 570 -33.00 19.99 28.11
CA GLU A 570 -34.36 19.75 28.61
C GLU A 570 -35.13 18.75 27.73
N TYR A 571 -35.06 18.92 26.40
CA TYR A 571 -35.65 17.98 25.44
C TYR A 571 -35.01 16.60 25.55
N LEU A 572 -33.67 16.52 25.55
CA LEU A 572 -32.94 15.26 25.63
C LEU A 572 -33.22 14.48 26.92
N ASN A 573 -33.43 15.18 28.05
CA ASN A 573 -33.81 14.55 29.32
C ASN A 573 -35.23 13.97 29.30
N SER A 574 -36.10 14.43 28.40
CA SER A 574 -37.46 13.90 28.20
C SER A 574 -37.54 12.70 27.25
N ILE A 575 -36.45 12.39 26.54
CA ILE A 575 -36.36 11.34 25.54
C ILE A 575 -35.93 10.01 26.18
N ASP A 576 -36.56 8.91 25.77
CA ASP A 576 -36.25 7.58 26.33
C ASP A 576 -34.89 7.04 25.87
N SER A 577 -34.51 7.31 24.61
CA SER A 577 -33.34 6.72 23.97
C SER A 577 -32.61 7.69 23.05
N VAL A 578 -31.28 7.76 23.18
CA VAL A 578 -30.41 8.60 22.36
C VAL A 578 -29.45 7.71 21.57
N PHE A 579 -29.41 7.89 20.26
CA PHE A 579 -28.45 7.25 19.36
C PHE A 579 -27.34 8.22 19.01
N LEU A 580 -26.09 7.82 19.23
CA LEU A 580 -24.89 8.55 18.83
C LEU A 580 -24.39 7.96 17.50
N LEU A 581 -24.33 8.79 16.46
CA LEU A 581 -23.85 8.37 15.14
C LEU A 581 -22.31 8.34 15.10
N HIS A 582 -21.77 7.42 14.32
CA HIS A 582 -20.35 7.35 14.00
C HIS A 582 -20.14 7.02 12.52
N SER A 583 -19.16 7.66 11.88
CA SER A 583 -18.83 7.60 10.46
C SER A 583 -18.52 6.17 9.99
N SER A 584 -17.81 5.40 10.81
CA SER A 584 -17.47 3.99 10.54
C SER A 584 -18.67 3.14 10.15
N LEU A 585 -19.88 3.46 10.64
CA LEU A 585 -21.12 2.77 10.29
C LEU A 585 -21.39 2.76 8.78
N MET A 586 -20.93 3.79 8.05
CA MET A 586 -21.09 3.94 6.60
C MET A 586 -20.10 3.12 5.77
N SER A 587 -19.34 2.19 6.37
CA SER A 587 -18.34 1.40 5.62
C SER A 587 -18.88 0.52 4.49
N THR A 588 -20.18 0.20 4.51
CA THR A 588 -20.78 -0.73 3.52
C THR A 588 -22.21 -0.39 3.08
N SER A 589 -23.02 0.26 3.92
CA SER A 589 -24.42 0.60 3.61
C SER A 589 -24.94 1.68 4.57
N THR A 590 -25.93 2.45 4.11
CA THR A 590 -26.66 3.45 4.90
C THR A 590 -27.91 2.88 5.59
N ASP A 591 -28.26 1.60 5.41
CA ASP A 591 -29.51 0.99 5.92
C ASP A 591 -29.71 1.17 7.43
N GLN A 592 -28.62 1.10 8.20
CA GLN A 592 -28.69 1.28 9.66
C GLN A 592 -28.98 2.73 10.05
N LEU A 593 -28.44 3.71 9.31
CA LEU A 593 -28.76 5.12 9.50
C LEU A 593 -30.21 5.39 9.09
N VAL A 594 -30.66 4.85 7.96
CA VAL A 594 -32.06 4.95 7.53
C VAL A 594 -33.01 4.37 8.60
N SER A 595 -32.64 3.23 9.20
CA SER A 595 -33.40 2.64 10.31
C SER A 595 -33.41 3.53 11.56
N ALA A 596 -32.30 4.20 11.86
CA ALA A 596 -32.21 5.15 12.97
C ALA A 596 -33.14 6.35 12.76
N VAL A 597 -33.06 7.00 11.59
CA VAL A 597 -33.90 8.19 11.29
C VAL A 597 -35.39 7.84 11.24
N ARG A 598 -35.75 6.60 10.86
CA ARG A 598 -37.14 6.11 10.89
C ARG A 598 -37.73 6.02 12.30
N ARG A 599 -36.90 5.99 13.35
CA ARG A 599 -37.36 6.01 14.75
C ARG A 599 -37.64 7.42 15.27
N LEU A 600 -37.00 8.45 14.72
CA LEU A 600 -37.13 9.84 15.19
C LEU A 600 -38.58 10.37 15.22
N PRO A 601 -39.48 10.02 14.27
CA PRO A 601 -40.89 10.44 14.35
C PRO A 601 -41.66 9.88 15.56
N SER A 602 -41.12 8.88 16.27
CA SER A 602 -41.68 8.33 17.52
C SER A 602 -41.77 9.37 18.64
N GLY A 603 -40.92 10.41 18.60
CA GLY A 603 -40.81 11.42 19.67
C GLY A 603 -40.17 10.91 20.97
N LYS A 604 -39.78 9.63 21.03
CA LYS A 604 -39.09 8.99 22.17
C LYS A 604 -37.63 8.64 21.89
N ASP A 605 -37.19 8.84 20.65
CA ASP A 605 -35.87 8.52 20.17
C ASP A 605 -35.22 9.80 19.60
N SER A 606 -33.96 10.05 19.93
CA SER A 606 -33.17 11.14 19.36
C SER A 606 -31.88 10.61 18.71
N LEU A 607 -31.39 11.29 17.68
CA LEU A 607 -30.11 11.00 17.03
C LEU A 607 -29.21 12.22 17.20
N ILE A 608 -28.01 12.01 17.73
CA ILE A 608 -26.98 13.03 17.87
C ILE A 608 -25.91 12.79 16.81
N VAL A 609 -25.58 13.86 16.09
CA VAL A 609 -24.48 13.88 15.11
C VAL A 609 -23.55 15.02 15.47
N SER A 610 -22.27 14.71 15.68
CA SER A 610 -21.24 15.70 15.98
C SER A 610 -20.63 16.28 14.71
N LEU A 611 -20.03 17.47 14.80
CA LEU A 611 -19.32 18.07 13.68
C LEU A 611 -18.10 17.22 13.30
N SER A 612 -17.44 16.63 14.29
CA SER A 612 -16.36 15.66 14.10
C SER A 612 -16.81 14.45 13.26
N CYS A 613 -18.03 13.93 13.48
CA CYS A 613 -18.61 12.86 12.67
C CYS A 613 -18.88 13.29 11.21
N LEU A 614 -19.40 14.51 11.02
CA LEU A 614 -19.66 15.06 9.68
C LEU A 614 -18.37 15.29 8.89
N ARG A 615 -17.31 15.80 9.56
CA ARG A 615 -15.98 15.94 8.97
C ARG A 615 -15.47 14.59 8.47
N GLU A 616 -15.49 13.56 9.32
CA GLU A 616 -15.06 12.21 8.95
C GLU A 616 -15.85 11.61 7.78
N LEU A 617 -17.18 11.82 7.74
CA LEU A 617 -18.01 11.40 6.61
C LEU A 617 -17.60 12.13 5.32
N SER A 618 -17.36 13.43 5.38
CA SER A 618 -16.93 14.23 4.22
C SER A 618 -15.56 13.82 3.68
N VAL A 619 -14.59 13.57 4.58
CA VAL A 619 -13.24 13.12 4.21
C VAL A 619 -13.31 11.74 3.56
N LYS A 620 -14.08 10.80 4.13
CA LYS A 620 -14.26 9.45 3.58
C LYS A 620 -15.03 9.45 2.27
N ALA A 621 -15.98 10.37 2.09
CA ALA A 621 -16.68 10.59 0.82
C ALA A 621 -15.72 11.00 -0.29
N ALA A 622 -14.76 11.90 -0.01
CA ALA A 622 -13.80 12.36 -1.01
C ALA A 622 -12.66 11.36 -1.28
N THR A 623 -12.08 10.77 -0.22
CA THR A 623 -10.75 10.14 -0.28
C THR A 623 -10.73 8.63 -0.11
N SER A 624 -11.86 7.96 0.19
CA SER A 624 -11.84 6.50 0.37
C SER A 624 -11.46 5.75 -0.92
N ALA A 625 -10.54 4.80 -0.81
CA ALA A 625 -10.17 3.87 -1.89
C ALA A 625 -11.34 2.97 -2.35
N LYS A 626 -12.43 2.87 -1.56
CA LYS A 626 -13.59 2.05 -1.88
C LYS A 626 -14.71 2.94 -2.45
N PRO A 627 -15.08 2.80 -3.74
CA PRO A 627 -16.12 3.65 -4.34
C PRO A 627 -17.47 3.50 -3.63
N LYS A 628 -17.81 2.29 -3.18
CA LYS A 628 -19.04 2.05 -2.41
C LYS A 628 -19.08 2.82 -1.09
N GLU A 629 -17.94 2.96 -0.41
CA GLU A 629 -17.87 3.69 0.85
C GLU A 629 -18.08 5.19 0.60
N ARG A 630 -17.50 5.71 -0.48
CA ARG A 630 -17.73 7.09 -0.92
C ARG A 630 -19.22 7.37 -1.16
N GLU A 631 -19.88 6.56 -2.00
CA GLU A 631 -21.31 6.67 -2.30
C GLU A 631 -22.18 6.58 -1.03
N THR A 632 -21.84 5.70 -0.09
CA THR A 632 -22.59 5.57 1.18
C THR A 632 -22.37 6.75 2.12
N CYS A 633 -21.18 7.34 2.16
CA CYS A 633 -20.89 8.52 2.97
C CYS A 633 -21.57 9.77 2.39
N GLU A 634 -21.53 9.96 1.06
CA GLU A 634 -22.25 11.03 0.36
C GLU A 634 -23.76 10.98 0.67
N ARG A 635 -24.36 9.79 0.53
CA ARG A 635 -25.77 9.58 0.85
C ARG A 635 -26.08 9.76 2.34
N ALA A 636 -25.14 9.44 3.22
CA ALA A 636 -25.32 9.69 4.66
C ALA A 636 -25.36 11.19 4.97
N LEU A 637 -24.48 11.99 4.34
CA LEU A 637 -24.48 13.45 4.46
C LEU A 637 -25.82 14.04 4.01
N GLU A 638 -26.35 13.59 2.87
CA GLU A 638 -27.68 14.00 2.37
C GLU A 638 -28.80 13.68 3.38
N ILE A 639 -28.86 12.45 3.89
CA ILE A 639 -29.88 12.03 4.87
C ILE A 639 -29.79 12.87 6.14
N ILE A 640 -28.58 13.10 6.65
CA ILE A 640 -28.37 13.85 7.89
C ILE A 640 -28.75 15.32 7.68
N ALA A 641 -28.32 15.95 6.59
CA ALA A 641 -28.68 17.33 6.27
C ALA A 641 -30.20 17.51 6.28
N TYR A 642 -30.95 16.66 5.59
CA TYR A 642 -32.40 16.70 5.56
C TYR A 642 -33.06 16.58 6.96
N GLU A 643 -32.61 15.63 7.79
CA GLU A 643 -33.21 15.43 9.11
C GLU A 643 -32.78 16.49 10.15
N VAL A 644 -31.63 17.13 9.97
CA VAL A 644 -31.17 18.30 10.74
C VAL A 644 -31.98 19.55 10.34
N GLU A 645 -32.16 19.81 9.05
CA GLU A 645 -33.01 20.92 8.56
C GLU A 645 -34.44 20.82 9.10
N LYS A 646 -34.98 19.60 9.16
CA LYS A 646 -36.31 19.30 9.69
C LYS A 646 -36.40 19.39 11.22
N GLY A 647 -35.27 19.50 11.92
CA GLY A 647 -35.20 19.62 13.38
C GLY A 647 -35.54 18.32 14.13
N ARG A 648 -35.21 17.15 13.56
CA ARG A 648 -35.39 15.84 14.20
C ARG A 648 -34.07 15.26 14.73
N VAL A 649 -32.97 15.56 14.05
CA VAL A 649 -31.62 15.22 14.50
C VAL A 649 -31.07 16.38 15.33
N VAL A 650 -30.36 16.04 16.39
CA VAL A 650 -29.65 16.99 17.24
C VAL A 650 -28.20 17.10 16.74
N LEU A 651 -27.79 18.29 16.35
CA LEU A 651 -26.42 18.59 15.96
C LEU A 651 -25.59 18.91 17.21
N LEU A 652 -24.32 18.50 17.24
CA LEU A 652 -23.34 19.05 18.17
C LEU A 652 -22.34 19.90 17.37
N PRO A 653 -22.55 21.23 17.28
CA PRO A 653 -21.61 22.14 16.63
C PRO A 653 -20.25 22.16 17.35
N PHE A 654 -19.21 22.62 16.65
CA PHE A 654 -17.86 22.74 17.21
C PHE A 654 -17.81 23.63 18.44
N SER A 655 -18.55 24.74 18.45
CA SER A 655 -18.64 25.61 19.64
C SER A 655 -19.20 24.88 20.87
N GLU A 656 -20.08 23.90 20.67
CA GLU A 656 -20.58 23.04 21.75
C GLU A 656 -19.62 21.88 22.08
N GLU A 657 -18.90 21.33 21.09
CA GLU A 657 -17.80 20.38 21.31
C GLU A 657 -16.73 21.00 22.24
N LEU A 658 -16.35 22.27 22.01
CA LEU A 658 -15.41 23.02 22.84
C LEU A 658 -15.88 23.19 24.29
N ARG A 659 -17.17 23.44 24.51
CA ARG A 659 -17.73 23.51 25.89
C ARG A 659 -17.73 22.14 26.57
N LEU A 660 -18.07 21.09 25.81
CA LEU A 660 -18.30 19.74 26.33
C LEU A 660 -17.01 18.97 26.66
N HIS A 661 -16.03 18.94 25.77
CA HIS A 661 -14.82 18.12 25.90
C HIS A 661 -13.98 18.47 27.13
N ASP A 662 -13.01 17.65 27.51
CA ASP A 662 -12.14 17.97 28.66
C ASP A 662 -11.05 18.98 28.28
N ALA A 663 -10.87 20.01 29.10
CA ALA A 663 -9.85 21.05 28.86
C ALA A 663 -8.45 20.45 28.70
N GLY A 664 -7.70 20.93 27.72
CA GLY A 664 -6.33 20.47 27.46
C GLY A 664 -6.23 19.09 26.81
N THR A 665 -7.34 18.55 26.30
CA THR A 665 -7.39 17.20 25.74
C THR A 665 -7.83 17.21 24.28
N TYR A 666 -6.91 16.81 23.39
CA TYR A 666 -7.25 16.55 21.99
C TYR A 666 -8.43 15.59 21.88
N CYS A 667 -9.37 15.89 20.99
CA CYS A 667 -10.52 15.06 20.69
C CYS A 667 -10.71 14.90 19.18
N ASP A 668 -10.89 13.66 18.73
CA ASP A 668 -11.35 13.29 17.39
C ASP A 668 -12.78 12.73 17.44
N GLU A 669 -13.29 12.19 16.34
CA GLU A 669 -14.61 11.55 16.31
C GLU A 669 -14.76 10.45 17.38
N ASP A 670 -13.75 9.58 17.50
CA ASP A 670 -13.75 8.44 18.42
C ASP A 670 -13.87 8.93 19.88
N LEU A 671 -13.10 9.96 20.25
CA LEU A 671 -13.10 10.54 21.58
C LEU A 671 -14.35 11.38 21.85
N ILE A 672 -14.80 12.23 20.92
CA ILE A 672 -16.04 13.02 21.07
C ILE A 672 -17.25 12.12 21.28
N LEU A 673 -17.36 10.99 20.57
CA LEU A 673 -18.43 10.02 20.79
C LEU A 673 -18.50 9.59 22.26
N TRP A 674 -17.36 9.24 22.85
CA TRP A 674 -17.30 8.77 24.24
C TRP A 674 -17.38 9.91 25.26
N THR A 675 -16.95 11.11 24.92
CA THR A 675 -17.20 12.34 25.70
C THR A 675 -18.70 12.57 25.85
N ILE A 676 -19.46 12.52 24.74
CA ILE A 676 -20.92 12.65 24.75
C ILE A 676 -21.54 11.53 25.58
N ALA A 677 -21.16 10.28 25.35
CA ALA A 677 -21.69 9.14 26.08
C ALA A 677 -21.43 9.22 27.60
N ALA A 678 -20.23 9.64 28.00
CA ALA A 678 -19.86 9.84 29.40
C ALA A 678 -20.66 10.99 30.04
N PHE A 679 -20.85 12.09 29.30
CA PHE A 679 -21.68 13.21 29.74
C PHE A 679 -23.13 12.78 30.00
N PHE A 680 -23.77 12.07 29.06
CA PHE A 680 -25.12 11.54 29.28
C PHE A 680 -25.19 10.57 30.46
N ALA A 681 -24.25 9.63 30.56
CA ALA A 681 -24.24 8.67 31.67
C ALA A 681 -24.10 9.35 33.04
N ARG A 682 -23.38 10.48 33.10
CA ARG A 682 -23.14 11.24 34.33
C ARG A 682 -24.27 12.23 34.65
N GLU A 683 -24.75 12.99 33.67
CA GLU A 683 -25.70 14.10 33.85
C GLU A 683 -27.15 13.74 33.55
N MET A 684 -27.40 12.73 32.71
CA MET A 684 -28.75 12.30 32.31
C MET A 684 -28.88 10.77 32.39
N PRO A 685 -28.70 10.17 33.59
CA PRO A 685 -28.59 8.72 33.74
C PRO A 685 -29.88 7.95 33.40
N LEU A 686 -31.03 8.63 33.31
CA LEU A 686 -32.31 8.03 32.95
C LEU A 686 -32.48 7.83 31.44
N VAL A 687 -31.64 8.47 30.62
CA VAL A 687 -31.65 8.36 29.16
C VAL A 687 -30.85 7.13 28.72
N LYS A 688 -31.44 6.26 27.91
CA LYS A 688 -30.72 5.08 27.37
C LYS A 688 -29.83 5.51 26.21
N VAL A 689 -28.51 5.41 26.39
CA VAL A 689 -27.54 5.78 25.37
C VAL A 689 -27.14 4.59 24.51
N HIS A 690 -27.23 4.78 23.20
CA HIS A 690 -26.88 3.82 22.18
C HIS A 690 -25.83 4.40 21.22
N THR A 691 -24.85 3.62 20.80
CA THR A 691 -23.90 4.02 19.74
C THR A 691 -24.14 3.21 18.47
N LEU A 692 -24.11 3.90 17.32
CA LEU A 692 -24.26 3.32 16.00
C LEU A 692 -22.90 3.29 15.29
N MET A 693 -22.14 2.23 15.55
CA MET A 693 -20.76 2.06 15.06
C MET A 693 -20.59 0.76 14.27
N HIS A 694 -19.64 0.72 13.34
CA HIS A 694 -19.32 -0.52 12.63
C HIS A 694 -18.83 -1.63 13.57
N SER A 695 -18.97 -2.89 13.13
CA SER A 695 -18.55 -4.08 13.90
C SER A 695 -17.09 -4.08 14.29
N ASP A 696 -16.28 -3.43 13.45
CA ASP A 696 -14.83 -3.53 13.45
C ASP A 696 -14.13 -2.24 13.89
N CYS A 697 -14.92 -1.22 14.25
CA CYS A 697 -14.41 0.04 14.76
C CYS A 697 -13.72 -0.18 16.11
N THR A 698 -12.48 0.30 16.25
CA THR A 698 -11.65 0.20 17.46
C THR A 698 -12.30 0.91 18.65
N ALA A 699 -12.90 2.09 18.44
CA ALA A 699 -13.61 2.84 19.47
C ALA A 699 -14.81 2.11 20.08
N ARG A 700 -15.29 1.00 19.49
CA ARG A 700 -16.34 0.16 20.08
C ARG A 700 -15.99 -0.36 21.48
N THR A 701 -14.70 -0.57 21.77
CA THR A 701 -14.20 -1.05 23.06
C THR A 701 -13.24 -0.01 23.68
N PRO A 702 -13.77 1.08 24.25
CA PRO A 702 -12.97 2.26 24.61
C PRO A 702 -11.89 1.95 25.66
N TYR A 703 -12.22 1.15 26.67
CA TYR A 703 -11.32 0.79 27.77
C TYR A 703 -10.10 -0.04 27.39
N ARG A 704 -9.99 -0.44 26.11
CA ARG A 704 -8.85 -1.17 25.57
C ARG A 704 -8.08 -0.35 24.52
N PHE A 705 -8.79 0.28 23.58
CA PHE A 705 -8.16 0.93 22.44
C PHE A 705 -7.95 2.44 22.64
N LEU A 706 -8.86 3.11 23.35
CA LEU A 706 -8.80 4.56 23.62
C LEU A 706 -8.30 4.87 25.03
N LYS A 707 -8.12 3.84 25.87
CA LYS A 707 -7.56 3.98 27.20
C LYS A 707 -6.10 4.45 27.11
N GLY A 708 -5.79 5.55 27.78
CA GLY A 708 -4.42 6.06 27.90
C GLY A 708 -3.51 5.19 28.78
N ARG A 709 -2.30 5.69 29.04
CA ARG A 709 -1.31 5.05 29.93
C ARG A 709 -1.84 4.96 31.36
N HIS A 710 -1.27 4.08 32.18
CA HIS A 710 -1.70 3.91 33.57
C HIS A 710 -1.67 5.23 34.34
N ASN A 711 -2.86 5.75 34.69
CA ASN A 711 -3.03 6.99 35.43
C ASN A 711 -3.50 6.66 36.86
N LEU A 712 -2.77 7.16 37.86
CA LEU A 712 -3.04 6.90 39.29
C LEU A 712 -4.17 7.77 39.85
N LEU A 713 -4.56 8.82 39.13
CA LEU A 713 -5.59 9.77 39.55
C LEU A 713 -7.00 9.35 39.11
N VAL A 714 -7.13 8.26 38.35
CA VAL A 714 -8.42 7.77 37.86
C VAL A 714 -8.79 6.47 38.55
N SER A 715 -10.09 6.30 38.82
CA SER A 715 -10.66 5.11 39.44
C SER A 715 -11.86 4.62 38.63
N SER A 716 -12.44 3.48 39.00
CA SER A 716 -13.68 3.00 38.36
C SER A 716 -14.81 4.02 38.46
N ARG A 717 -14.87 4.75 39.60
CA ARG A 717 -15.94 5.70 39.94
C ARG A 717 -15.79 7.07 39.27
N SER A 718 -14.69 7.32 38.55
CA SER A 718 -14.45 8.61 37.88
C SER A 718 -15.51 8.96 36.82
N LEU A 719 -16.33 8.00 36.37
CA LEU A 719 -17.49 8.28 35.53
C LEU A 719 -18.58 9.08 36.26
N TYR A 720 -18.81 8.80 37.54
CA TYR A 720 -19.90 9.44 38.30
C TYR A 720 -19.46 10.65 39.12
N ASP A 721 -18.16 10.79 39.31
CA ASP A 721 -17.58 12.00 39.91
C ASP A 721 -17.78 13.20 38.97
N LYS A 722 -18.46 14.23 39.46
CA LYS A 722 -18.78 15.45 38.71
C LYS A 722 -17.55 16.31 38.46
N ASP A 723 -16.53 16.18 39.31
CA ASP A 723 -15.30 16.96 39.25
C ASP A 723 -14.22 16.29 38.37
N ALA A 724 -14.40 15.01 38.04
CA ALA A 724 -13.46 14.29 37.18
C ALA A 724 -13.69 14.65 35.69
N PRO A 725 -12.63 14.69 34.85
CA PRO A 725 -12.79 14.85 33.41
C PRO A 725 -13.63 13.70 32.80
N LEU A 726 -14.41 13.96 31.76
CA LEU A 726 -15.31 12.99 31.13
C LEU A 726 -14.55 11.78 30.57
N LEU A 727 -13.41 12.01 29.92
CA LEU A 727 -12.57 10.98 29.29
C LEU A 727 -11.80 10.13 30.32
N SER A 728 -11.76 10.52 31.60
CA SER A 728 -11.29 9.61 32.67
C SER A 728 -12.14 8.35 32.78
N ALA A 729 -13.41 8.39 32.32
CA ALA A 729 -14.29 7.24 32.28
C ALA A 729 -13.82 6.15 31.31
N LEU A 730 -12.94 6.47 30.35
CA LEU A 730 -12.37 5.48 29.43
C LEU A 730 -11.57 4.39 30.17
N TYR A 731 -11.06 4.67 31.37
CA TYR A 731 -10.26 3.71 32.15
C TYR A 731 -11.11 2.59 32.77
N SER A 732 -12.43 2.78 32.90
CA SER A 732 -13.34 1.84 33.54
C SER A 732 -14.27 1.14 32.54
N LYS A 733 -14.83 0.00 32.95
CA LYS A 733 -15.85 -0.72 32.17
C LYS A 733 -17.25 -0.18 32.41
N GLU A 734 -17.43 0.76 33.34
CA GLU A 734 -18.74 1.31 33.70
C GLU A 734 -19.34 2.07 32.52
N LEU A 735 -18.53 2.86 31.79
CA LEU A 735 -18.98 3.56 30.59
C LEU A 735 -19.54 2.60 29.53
N ARG A 736 -18.90 1.43 29.36
CA ARG A 736 -19.36 0.40 28.44
C ARG A 736 -20.59 -0.36 28.94
N LEU A 737 -20.80 -0.42 30.26
CA LEU A 737 -21.97 -1.03 30.88
C LEU A 737 -23.22 -0.18 30.65
N VAL A 738 -23.10 1.14 30.85
CA VAL A 738 -24.22 2.10 30.72
C VAL A 738 -24.52 2.46 29.27
N THR A 739 -23.52 2.42 28.38
CA THR A 739 -23.67 2.74 26.95
C THR A 739 -23.72 1.47 26.11
N ARG A 740 -24.74 1.31 25.25
CA ARG A 740 -24.94 0.08 24.44
C ARG A 740 -24.65 0.30 22.96
N ASN A 741 -23.74 -0.49 22.41
CA ASN A 741 -23.44 -0.47 20.97
C ASN A 741 -24.44 -1.39 20.26
N VAL A 742 -25.29 -0.85 19.38
CA VAL A 742 -26.41 -1.59 18.79
C VAL A 742 -26.38 -1.59 17.27
N LYS A 743 -26.95 -2.64 16.67
CA LYS A 743 -27.27 -2.68 15.24
C LYS A 743 -28.79 -2.69 15.12
N LEU A 744 -29.38 -1.59 14.64
CA LEU A 744 -30.84 -1.41 14.63
C LEU A 744 -31.53 -2.38 13.68
N ARG A 745 -31.23 -2.25 12.38
CA ARG A 745 -31.68 -3.17 11.34
C ARG A 745 -30.54 -3.37 10.37
N THR A 746 -29.98 -4.57 10.35
CA THR A 746 -29.00 -4.93 9.33
C THR A 746 -29.72 -5.14 8.00
N ALA A 747 -29.02 -4.91 6.90
CA ALA A 747 -29.47 -5.29 5.57
C ALA A 747 -29.94 -6.76 5.53
N VAL A 748 -30.78 -7.09 4.56
CA VAL A 748 -31.27 -8.46 4.35
C VAL A 748 -30.07 -9.41 4.26
N ARG A 749 -30.15 -10.55 4.96
CA ARG A 749 -29.05 -11.51 5.05
C ARG A 749 -28.94 -12.41 3.81
N ASP A 750 -29.44 -11.95 2.68
CA ASP A 750 -29.41 -12.70 1.43
C ASP A 750 -27.98 -12.85 0.96
N ARG A 751 -27.61 -14.09 0.66
CA ARG A 751 -26.28 -14.37 0.15
C ARG A 751 -26.22 -13.89 -1.30
N LYS A 752 -25.22 -13.07 -1.62
CA LYS A 752 -24.88 -12.73 -3.01
C LYS A 752 -24.78 -13.98 -3.88
N CYS A 753 -25.01 -13.85 -5.19
CA CYS A 753 -24.83 -14.96 -6.12
C CYS A 753 -23.41 -15.54 -5.98
N THR A 754 -23.33 -16.83 -5.67
CA THR A 754 -22.04 -17.56 -5.54
C THR A 754 -21.91 -18.71 -6.52
N LEU A 755 -22.76 -18.73 -7.56
CA LEU A 755 -22.71 -19.73 -8.62
C LEU A 755 -21.43 -19.60 -9.46
N TYR A 756 -20.98 -18.37 -9.69
CA TYR A 756 -19.81 -18.06 -10.53
C TYR A 756 -18.47 -18.13 -9.79
N HIS A 757 -18.47 -18.41 -8.48
CA HIS A 757 -17.26 -18.69 -7.72
C HIS A 757 -16.90 -20.17 -7.76
N TYR A 758 -15.62 -20.47 -7.49
CA TYR A 758 -15.16 -21.85 -7.31
C TYR A 758 -16.00 -22.57 -6.24
N ASN A 759 -16.40 -23.80 -6.57
CA ASN A 759 -17.15 -24.65 -5.67
C ASN A 759 -16.63 -26.09 -5.77
N PRO A 760 -16.17 -26.69 -4.67
CA PRO A 760 -15.54 -28.00 -4.70
C PRO A 760 -16.50 -29.11 -5.14
N ILE A 761 -17.81 -28.96 -4.91
CA ILE A 761 -18.83 -29.92 -5.34
C ILE A 761 -19.07 -29.79 -6.85
N ARG A 762 -19.25 -28.56 -7.36
CA ARG A 762 -19.45 -28.32 -8.80
C ARG A 762 -18.22 -28.68 -9.65
N ALA A 763 -17.02 -28.44 -9.11
CA ALA A 763 -15.75 -28.74 -9.79
C ALA A 763 -15.61 -30.22 -10.20
N ARG A 764 -16.27 -31.15 -9.48
CA ARG A 764 -16.28 -32.58 -9.80
C ARG A 764 -17.00 -32.91 -11.11
N PHE A 765 -17.92 -32.06 -11.57
CA PHE A 765 -18.70 -32.28 -12.79
C PHE A 765 -18.02 -31.71 -14.05
N VAL A 766 -17.00 -30.86 -13.90
CA VAL A 766 -16.35 -30.14 -15.00
C VAL A 766 -15.77 -31.09 -16.05
N TYR A 767 -15.09 -32.14 -15.61
CA TYR A 767 -14.48 -33.14 -16.49
C TYR A 767 -15.20 -34.50 -16.43
N ARG A 768 -16.39 -34.56 -15.84
CA ARG A 768 -17.14 -35.80 -15.70
C ARG A 768 -17.86 -36.12 -17.01
N ARG A 769 -17.80 -37.38 -17.44
CA ARG A 769 -18.59 -37.86 -18.59
C ARG A 769 -20.07 -37.86 -18.24
N ASP A 770 -20.88 -37.24 -19.08
CA ASP A 770 -22.33 -37.07 -18.92
C ASP A 770 -23.13 -37.54 -20.15
N LYS A 771 -22.53 -38.40 -20.99
CA LYS A 771 -23.19 -38.95 -22.20
C LYS A 771 -24.56 -39.56 -21.90
N ALA A 772 -24.73 -40.27 -20.78
CA ALA A 772 -26.01 -40.89 -20.41
C ALA A 772 -27.06 -39.91 -19.85
N MET A 773 -26.71 -38.65 -19.62
CA MET A 773 -27.61 -37.63 -19.04
C MET A 773 -28.38 -36.83 -20.11
N PHE A 774 -28.01 -36.96 -21.38
CA PHE A 774 -28.58 -36.20 -22.49
C PHE A 774 -28.95 -37.15 -23.62
N ASP A 775 -30.06 -36.86 -24.30
CA ASP A 775 -30.55 -37.61 -25.46
C ASP A 775 -30.32 -36.83 -26.77
N ARG A 776 -30.77 -35.56 -26.80
CA ARG A 776 -30.74 -34.75 -28.04
C ARG A 776 -29.70 -33.62 -28.06
N TYR A 777 -29.34 -33.09 -26.90
CA TYR A 777 -28.50 -31.90 -26.78
C TYR A 777 -27.15 -32.23 -26.14
N HIS A 778 -26.41 -33.14 -26.76
CA HIS A 778 -25.04 -33.41 -26.34
C HIS A 778 -24.15 -32.19 -26.56
N THR A 779 -23.43 -31.78 -25.53
CA THR A 779 -22.49 -30.67 -25.59
C THR A 779 -21.14 -31.14 -25.10
N THR A 780 -20.11 -31.01 -25.92
CA THR A 780 -18.74 -31.36 -25.53
C THR A 780 -18.29 -30.47 -24.37
N ALA A 781 -17.81 -31.09 -23.29
CA ALA A 781 -17.32 -30.41 -22.10
C ALA A 781 -18.30 -29.36 -21.54
N ARG A 782 -19.59 -29.71 -21.45
CA ARG A 782 -20.70 -28.81 -21.03
C ARG A 782 -20.41 -27.93 -19.80
N HIS A 783 -19.74 -28.49 -18.80
CA HIS A 783 -19.44 -27.79 -17.53
C HIS A 783 -18.09 -27.08 -17.52
N LEU A 784 -17.26 -27.26 -18.55
CA LEU A 784 -15.99 -26.59 -18.73
C LEU A 784 -16.22 -25.28 -19.48
N ALA A 785 -16.07 -24.15 -18.77
CA ALA A 785 -15.93 -22.86 -19.42
C ALA A 785 -14.45 -22.65 -19.78
N PRO A 786 -14.07 -22.59 -21.07
CA PRO A 786 -12.67 -22.50 -21.48
C PRO A 786 -12.06 -21.18 -21.01
N GLY A 787 -10.86 -21.26 -20.42
CA GLY A 787 -10.18 -20.11 -19.81
C GLY A 787 -10.71 -19.69 -18.42
N PHE A 788 -11.63 -20.44 -17.81
CA PHE A 788 -12.13 -20.20 -16.46
C PHE A 788 -11.80 -21.36 -15.53
N SER A 789 -11.26 -21.07 -14.34
CA SER A 789 -10.84 -22.14 -13.44
C SER A 789 -12.03 -23.00 -12.98
N ARG A 790 -12.06 -24.27 -13.41
CA ARG A 790 -13.11 -25.25 -13.06
C ARG A 790 -14.54 -24.74 -13.33
N GLY A 791 -14.73 -23.97 -14.41
CA GLY A 791 -16.04 -23.43 -14.80
C GLY A 791 -16.53 -22.23 -13.96
N ALA A 792 -15.69 -21.66 -13.11
CA ALA A 792 -16.05 -20.49 -12.29
C ALA A 792 -15.83 -19.17 -13.06
N LEU A 793 -16.92 -18.51 -13.50
CA LEU A 793 -16.86 -17.29 -14.32
C LEU A 793 -16.22 -16.07 -13.64
N HIS A 794 -16.12 -16.04 -12.31
CA HIS A 794 -15.38 -14.99 -11.62
C HIS A 794 -13.85 -15.18 -11.66
N HIS A 795 -13.36 -16.34 -12.09
CA HIS A 795 -11.94 -16.67 -12.16
C HIS A 795 -11.51 -16.78 -13.63
N ASP A 796 -11.50 -15.64 -14.34
CA ASP A 796 -11.14 -15.52 -15.76
C ASP A 796 -9.62 -15.47 -15.93
N TRP A 797 -9.06 -16.44 -16.64
CA TRP A 797 -7.63 -16.57 -16.91
C TRP A 797 -7.25 -16.22 -18.35
N ARG A 798 -8.20 -15.77 -19.17
CA ARG A 798 -7.98 -15.49 -20.59
C ARG A 798 -7.25 -14.15 -20.79
N GLY A 799 -6.45 -14.07 -21.85
CA GLY A 799 -5.64 -12.89 -22.17
C GLY A 799 -4.67 -12.52 -21.05
N LEU A 800 -4.18 -13.52 -20.33
CA LEU A 800 -3.13 -13.43 -19.31
C LEU A 800 -2.00 -14.38 -19.74
N GLY A 801 -0.75 -14.09 -19.37
CA GLY A 801 0.43 -14.93 -19.68
C GLY A 801 0.50 -16.26 -18.94
N VAL A 802 -0.57 -17.05 -18.93
CA VAL A 802 -0.58 -18.39 -18.35
C VAL A 802 0.12 -19.32 -19.33
N TYR A 803 1.31 -19.80 -18.99
CA TYR A 803 2.09 -20.65 -19.91
C TYR A 803 1.54 -22.08 -19.95
N THR A 804 0.91 -22.48 -21.07
CA THR A 804 0.46 -23.85 -21.34
C THR A 804 0.84 -24.27 -22.77
N PRO A 805 2.08 -24.75 -22.99
CA PRO A 805 2.64 -24.96 -24.34
C PRO A 805 1.84 -25.91 -25.23
N ASP A 806 1.19 -26.89 -24.62
CA ASP A 806 0.51 -28.02 -25.26
C ASP A 806 -1.02 -28.02 -25.01
N HIS A 807 -1.56 -26.93 -24.47
CA HIS A 807 -3.00 -26.79 -24.22
C HIS A 807 -3.54 -25.50 -24.84
N PRO A 808 -4.65 -25.58 -25.59
CA PRO A 808 -5.23 -24.41 -26.23
C PRO A 808 -5.81 -23.44 -25.18
N GLN A 809 -5.68 -22.15 -25.47
CA GLN A 809 -6.32 -21.07 -24.72
C GLN A 809 -7.22 -20.26 -25.63
N VAL A 810 -8.25 -19.68 -25.04
CA VAL A 810 -9.21 -18.83 -25.76
C VAL A 810 -8.94 -17.36 -25.46
N PRO A 811 -9.11 -16.46 -26.44
CA PRO A 811 -8.95 -15.02 -26.25
C PRO A 811 -9.86 -14.43 -25.17
N TYR A 812 -9.44 -13.30 -24.61
CA TYR A 812 -10.25 -12.56 -23.64
C TYR A 812 -11.33 -11.74 -24.35
N ARG A 813 -12.58 -11.98 -23.99
CA ARG A 813 -13.70 -11.10 -24.33
C ARG A 813 -14.46 -10.72 -23.06
N SER A 814 -14.82 -9.44 -22.95
CA SER A 814 -15.56 -8.93 -21.80
C SER A 814 -16.88 -9.67 -21.62
N LEU A 815 -17.22 -10.01 -20.38
CA LEU A 815 -18.38 -10.83 -20.06
C LEU A 815 -19.68 -9.99 -20.05
N PRO A 816 -20.72 -10.37 -20.83
CA PRO A 816 -21.91 -9.53 -21.06
C PRO A 816 -22.81 -9.33 -19.83
N TRP A 817 -22.80 -10.26 -18.86
CA TRP A 817 -23.60 -10.12 -17.64
C TRP A 817 -23.10 -9.02 -16.70
N LYS A 818 -21.84 -8.56 -16.85
CA LYS A 818 -21.32 -7.39 -16.11
C LYS A 818 -21.97 -6.10 -16.57
N SER A 819 -22.22 -5.95 -17.88
CA SER A 819 -22.97 -4.81 -18.41
C SER A 819 -24.39 -4.77 -17.85
N ARG A 820 -25.02 -5.95 -17.66
CA ARG A 820 -26.34 -6.11 -17.02
C ARG A 820 -26.34 -5.87 -15.50
N GLU A 821 -25.30 -6.28 -14.76
CA GLU A 821 -25.20 -5.96 -13.33
C GLU A 821 -25.01 -4.46 -13.08
N VAL A 822 -24.31 -3.75 -13.97
CA VAL A 822 -24.15 -2.30 -13.90
C VAL A 822 -25.49 -1.60 -14.20
N THR A 823 -26.23 -2.04 -15.22
CA THR A 823 -27.57 -1.48 -15.52
C THR A 823 -28.61 -1.82 -14.44
N LEU A 824 -28.57 -3.01 -13.83
CA LEU A 824 -29.46 -3.40 -12.73
C LEU A 824 -29.07 -2.79 -11.37
N ARG A 825 -27.89 -2.18 -11.24
CA ARG A 825 -27.51 -1.37 -10.06
C ARG A 825 -27.80 0.11 -10.25
N ALA A 826 -27.87 0.58 -11.49
CA ALA A 826 -28.21 1.96 -11.85
C ALA A 826 -29.73 2.19 -11.91
N ALA A 827 -30.51 1.12 -12.13
CA ALA A 827 -31.96 1.08 -11.95
C ALA A 827 -32.30 0.63 -10.53
#